data_AF-A0A960R8P9-F1
#
_entry.id   AF-A0A960R8P9-F1
#
_cell.length_a   1.000
_cell.length_b   1.000
_cell.length_c   1.000
_cell.angle_alpha   90.00
_cell.angle_beta   90.00
_cell.angle_gamma   90.00
#
_symmetry.space_group_name_H-M   'P 1'
#
loop_
_entity.id
_entity.type
_entity.pdbx_description
1 polymer ?
#
loop_
_entity_poly.entity_id
_entity_poly.type
_entity_poly.pdbx_seq_one_letter_code
_entity_poly.pdbx_strand_id
1 'polypeptide(L)'
;MEPRVLYSAVPTDPIEGPADDSAIQVQDVAPAEFVTEDGDIAPSEGVTESEAPIPADHSLTPQDDATDRATEDSLIQQINTSTENTALTGRHEIVFISTDVYDYEYLASHLNPNLELVFIDATQDGMEQMATALEGRTGIDAIHLLTHGSAGELQVGNAILDATSMSGDYADELAAIGAALSEDGDFLIYGCNFAAGETGAAAAGLIASLTGADVAASTDNTGGDLQGGNWILENKIGSIEAETITDSSWRGILVPGDNDNDGISDFYDIDDDNDGITDDEESGTVQVNLNVVTSIPAGAIPGNPAGMRLSDASGNYVVDIYLGSNSSAGAPFTFNTTTGRIESTSANVSKTEVVHIVYSTVNSPVPFSLHRIQILDLDSLTAGAGPTNVRDAWAFSEAGTWTPQGTGGAGSPAGAVVSVNLAAADDVGSFVINDPDGNNVISNIGQFTQMTAVDSSVSDVLLNMAGVNDNHDAVFEFVGYHQTVSLYGINSGASNMSWGFFPQMTVTVPPAIKPDSDGDGIPDQFDIDSDNDGITDNVEAQSTAGYIAPLGSDVDGNGLDDAYESSPGAGGGLIPVDTDSDGTADYLDADSDNDSYGDITERGDGQPTSVTSLTDTDGDGLLDIFEGSNANDGFDANDENLSG
;
A
#
# COMPACT_ATOMS: atom_id res chain seq x y z
N MET A 1 -37.45 -20.82 -23.00
CA MET A 1 -37.78 -22.27 -22.94
C MET A 1 -36.69 -23.03 -23.69
N GLU A 2 -35.77 -23.68 -22.97
CA GLU A 2 -35.07 -24.88 -23.45
C GLU A 2 -36.09 -25.94 -23.97
N PRO A 3 -35.75 -26.92 -24.85
CA PRO A 3 -34.47 -27.65 -24.94
C PRO A 3 -33.85 -27.78 -26.37
N ARG A 4 -32.58 -28.21 -26.65
CA ARG A 4 -31.49 -29.01 -26.00
C ARG A 4 -31.30 -30.40 -26.67
N VAL A 5 -30.04 -30.91 -26.71
CA VAL A 5 -29.60 -32.32 -26.97
C VAL A 5 -29.56 -32.80 -28.45
N LEU A 6 -28.57 -33.53 -29.00
CA LEU A 6 -27.10 -33.71 -28.82
C LEU A 6 -26.58 -34.85 -29.76
N TYR A 7 -25.24 -34.98 -29.96
CA TYR A 7 -24.46 -36.13 -30.51
C TYR A 7 -24.68 -36.52 -32.00
N SER A 8 -23.68 -36.85 -32.84
CA SER A 8 -22.45 -37.63 -32.59
C SER A 8 -21.39 -37.46 -33.72
N ALA A 9 -20.14 -37.84 -33.46
CA ALA A 9 -18.95 -37.57 -34.30
C ALA A 9 -18.71 -38.51 -35.52
N VAL A 10 -18.09 -37.96 -36.58
CA VAL A 10 -16.79 -38.32 -37.26
C VAL A 10 -16.43 -39.83 -37.27
N PRO A 11 -16.05 -40.50 -38.41
CA PRO A 11 -14.82 -40.12 -39.15
C PRO A 11 -14.62 -40.53 -40.64
N THR A 12 -13.44 -40.12 -41.17
CA THR A 12 -12.63 -40.65 -42.30
C THR A 12 -13.06 -40.49 -43.78
N ASP A 13 -12.20 -39.78 -44.50
CA ASP A 13 -11.88 -39.81 -45.96
C ASP A 13 -11.33 -41.20 -46.42
N PRO A 14 -11.03 -41.53 -47.72
CA PRO A 14 -10.93 -40.67 -48.92
C PRO A 14 -11.39 -41.27 -50.31
N ILE A 15 -11.09 -40.54 -51.41
CA ILE A 15 -10.77 -40.97 -52.82
C ILE A 15 -11.84 -40.86 -53.96
N GLU A 16 -11.37 -40.23 -55.06
CA GLU A 16 -11.79 -40.22 -56.50
C GLU A 16 -12.94 -39.30 -57.02
N GLY A 17 -12.59 -38.49 -58.05
CA GLY A 17 -13.49 -37.64 -58.86
C GLY A 17 -14.11 -38.37 -60.07
N PRO A 18 -14.68 -37.68 -61.11
CA PRO A 18 -13.97 -36.64 -61.89
C PRO A 18 -14.82 -35.47 -62.51
N ALA A 19 -14.14 -34.50 -63.15
CA ALA A 19 -14.54 -33.62 -64.30
C ALA A 19 -15.91 -32.87 -64.28
N ASP A 20 -16.05 -31.58 -64.65
CA ASP A 20 -15.45 -30.80 -65.76
C ASP A 20 -15.84 -29.29 -65.66
N ASP A 21 -15.14 -28.42 -66.41
CA ASP A 21 -15.43 -27.02 -66.85
C ASP A 21 -16.35 -26.10 -65.99
N SER A 22 -15.95 -24.87 -65.60
CA SER A 22 -15.53 -23.82 -66.55
C SER A 22 -14.71 -22.71 -65.89
N ALA A 23 -13.67 -22.23 -66.56
CA ALA A 23 -12.82 -21.12 -66.12
C ALA A 23 -13.20 -19.76 -66.75
N ILE A 24 -12.95 -18.66 -66.04
CA ILE A 24 -12.64 -17.36 -66.64
C ILE A 24 -11.34 -16.85 -66.00
N GLN A 25 -10.37 -16.49 -66.86
CA GLN A 25 -9.03 -16.02 -66.48
C GLN A 25 -8.92 -14.50 -66.54
N VAL A 26 -8.04 -13.96 -65.70
CA VAL A 26 -7.50 -12.59 -65.77
C VAL A 26 -6.49 -12.51 -66.91
N GLN A 27 -6.45 -11.41 -67.69
CA GLN A 27 -5.17 -10.89 -68.22
C GLN A 27 -5.21 -9.42 -68.66
N ASP A 28 -4.53 -8.62 -67.84
CA ASP A 28 -3.57 -7.55 -68.15
C ASP A 28 -3.25 -7.20 -69.64
N VAL A 29 -3.15 -5.90 -69.94
CA VAL A 29 -2.48 -5.34 -71.12
C VAL A 29 -1.85 -3.97 -70.78
N ALA A 30 -0.53 -3.84 -70.95
CA ALA A 30 0.27 -2.64 -70.67
C ALA A 30 0.49 -1.74 -71.93
N PRO A 31 1.52 -0.86 -72.02
CA PRO A 31 1.37 0.59 -71.89
C PRO A 31 1.71 1.40 -73.18
N ALA A 32 1.64 2.73 -73.14
CA ALA A 32 2.04 3.62 -74.26
C ALA A 32 2.61 4.99 -73.82
N GLU A 33 3.31 5.68 -74.72
CA GLU A 33 4.39 6.64 -74.43
C GLU A 33 4.08 8.15 -74.58
N PHE A 34 4.97 8.93 -73.94
CA PHE A 34 5.47 10.30 -74.17
C PHE A 34 5.17 11.05 -75.49
N VAL A 35 4.83 12.36 -75.39
CA VAL A 35 5.19 13.43 -76.35
C VAL A 35 5.42 14.76 -75.59
N THR A 36 6.38 15.58 -76.04
CA THR A 36 6.87 16.85 -75.45
C THR A 36 6.59 18.08 -76.31
N GLU A 37 6.56 19.29 -75.71
CA GLU A 37 7.11 20.60 -76.20
C GLU A 37 6.64 21.73 -75.23
N ASP A 38 7.33 22.87 -74.97
CA ASP A 38 8.76 23.22 -74.97
C ASP A 38 8.97 24.59 -74.26
N GLY A 39 10.18 24.86 -73.76
CA GLY A 39 10.73 26.20 -73.52
C GLY A 39 10.78 26.73 -72.06
N ASP A 40 11.91 27.23 -71.54
CA ASP A 40 13.27 27.25 -72.09
C ASP A 40 14.35 27.58 -71.00
N ILE A 41 15.61 27.20 -71.26
CA ILE A 41 16.91 27.65 -70.67
C ILE A 41 17.28 27.36 -69.19
N ALA A 42 18.34 26.54 -69.01
CA ALA A 42 19.26 26.50 -67.85
C ALA A 42 20.67 27.02 -68.30
N PRO A 43 21.75 27.17 -67.45
CA PRO A 43 22.41 26.01 -66.79
C PRO A 43 23.32 26.26 -65.52
N SER A 44 23.90 25.16 -65.00
CA SER A 44 25.29 25.04 -64.42
C SER A 44 25.62 25.71 -63.05
N GLU A 45 26.32 25.13 -62.05
CA GLU A 45 26.88 23.79 -61.67
C GLU A 45 26.89 23.71 -60.10
N GLY A 46 27.10 22.60 -59.37
CA GLY A 46 27.22 21.16 -59.71
C GLY A 46 28.09 20.35 -58.71
N VAL A 47 27.94 19.00 -58.73
CA VAL A 47 28.95 17.95 -58.36
C VAL A 47 29.18 17.55 -56.88
N THR A 48 28.45 16.47 -56.48
CA THR A 48 28.83 15.23 -55.73
C THR A 48 29.66 15.20 -54.42
N GLU A 49 29.06 14.50 -53.42
CA GLU A 49 29.57 13.38 -52.60
C GLU A 49 30.75 13.49 -51.59
N SER A 50 30.37 13.26 -50.31
CA SER A 50 30.85 12.20 -49.38
C SER A 50 32.18 12.29 -48.59
N GLU A 51 32.09 11.68 -47.40
CA GLU A 51 33.09 11.31 -46.37
C GLU A 51 33.66 12.37 -45.39
N ALA A 52 33.77 11.95 -44.11
CA ALA A 52 34.08 12.75 -42.91
C ALA A 52 35.61 12.91 -42.66
N PRO A 53 36.08 13.73 -41.69
CA PRO A 53 36.13 13.28 -40.28
C PRO A 53 36.08 14.38 -39.17
N ILE A 54 35.98 13.94 -37.90
CA ILE A 54 36.32 14.69 -36.66
C ILE A 54 37.82 15.08 -36.66
N PRO A 55 38.30 16.20 -36.04
CA PRO A 55 38.39 16.28 -34.56
C PRO A 55 38.44 17.68 -33.86
N ALA A 56 38.19 17.65 -32.53
CA ALA A 56 38.84 18.35 -31.41
C ALA A 56 39.08 19.90 -31.35
N ASP A 57 38.60 20.46 -30.22
CA ASP A 57 39.24 21.44 -29.31
C ASP A 57 39.80 22.78 -29.85
N HIS A 58 39.19 23.91 -29.43
CA HIS A 58 39.94 24.96 -28.72
C HIS A 58 39.08 26.05 -28.05
N SER A 59 39.33 26.26 -26.74
CA SER A 59 39.48 27.57 -26.07
C SER A 59 38.33 28.60 -26.10
N LEU A 60 37.66 28.73 -24.95
CA LEU A 60 36.91 29.93 -24.55
C LEU A 60 37.79 31.20 -24.49
N THR A 61 37.20 32.36 -24.81
CA THR A 61 37.66 33.68 -24.32
C THR A 61 36.46 34.50 -23.85
N PRO A 62 36.38 34.91 -22.57
CA PRO A 62 35.18 35.55 -22.02
C PRO A 62 35.23 37.08 -22.17
N GLN A 63 34.35 37.66 -23.00
CA GLN A 63 34.02 39.09 -22.92
C GLN A 63 32.69 39.45 -23.61
N ASP A 64 31.56 39.12 -22.97
CA ASP A 64 30.36 39.98 -22.87
C ASP A 64 29.36 39.29 -21.92
N ASP A 65 29.64 39.39 -20.62
CA ASP A 65 28.77 38.91 -19.54
C ASP A 65 28.80 39.90 -18.37
N ALA A 66 28.15 41.05 -18.58
CA ALA A 66 28.05 42.14 -17.61
C ALA A 66 26.67 42.81 -17.59
N THR A 67 25.71 42.29 -18.36
CA THR A 67 24.34 42.80 -18.44
C THR A 67 23.27 41.77 -18.05
N ASP A 68 23.51 40.46 -18.18
CA ASP A 68 22.58 39.44 -17.65
C ASP A 68 22.76 39.22 -16.16
N ARG A 69 24.00 39.09 -15.68
CA ARG A 69 24.30 38.90 -14.25
C ARG A 69 23.83 40.02 -13.32
N ALA A 70 23.67 41.24 -13.83
CA ALA A 70 23.09 42.35 -13.07
C ALA A 70 21.56 42.19 -12.89
N THR A 71 20.91 41.45 -13.77
CA THR A 71 19.48 41.12 -13.72
C THR A 71 19.25 39.90 -12.84
N GLU A 72 20.09 38.87 -12.93
CA GLU A 72 20.08 37.71 -12.03
C GLU A 72 20.40 38.09 -10.58
N ASP A 73 21.48 38.85 -10.31
CA ASP A 73 21.79 39.31 -8.95
C ASP A 73 20.67 40.21 -8.39
N SER A 74 19.94 40.96 -9.23
CA SER A 74 18.80 41.77 -8.81
C SER A 74 17.52 40.95 -8.58
N LEU A 75 17.31 39.87 -9.33
CA LEU A 75 16.22 38.91 -9.11
C LEU A 75 16.49 38.08 -7.85
N ILE A 76 17.71 37.60 -7.65
CA ILE A 76 18.16 36.92 -6.43
C ILE A 76 18.06 37.89 -5.24
N GLN A 77 18.35 39.18 -5.41
CA GLN A 77 18.14 40.16 -4.33
C GLN A 77 16.65 40.48 -4.09
N GLN A 78 15.77 40.38 -5.10
CA GLN A 78 14.32 40.50 -4.92
C GLN A 78 13.71 39.26 -4.24
N ILE A 79 14.12 38.06 -4.64
CA ILE A 79 13.72 36.79 -4.01
C ILE A 79 14.21 36.74 -2.54
N ASN A 80 15.42 37.23 -2.26
CA ASN A 80 15.93 37.39 -0.89
C ASN A 80 15.43 38.67 -0.17
N THR A 81 14.46 39.40 -0.72
CA THR A 81 13.79 40.54 -0.03
C THR A 81 12.26 40.52 -0.07
N SER A 82 11.64 39.54 -0.74
CA SER A 82 10.27 39.08 -0.43
C SER A 82 10.20 38.19 0.81
N THR A 83 11.33 37.98 1.50
CA THR A 83 11.38 37.38 2.84
C THR A 83 10.84 38.35 3.91
N GLU A 84 9.53 38.59 3.90
CA GLU A 84 8.77 38.80 5.15
C GLU A 84 8.32 37.44 5.74
N ASN A 85 9.18 36.40 5.62
CA ASN A 85 9.13 35.27 6.54
C ASN A 85 9.68 35.76 7.90
N THR A 86 8.84 36.44 8.66
CA THR A 86 9.19 37.06 9.95
C THR A 86 8.08 36.86 10.98
N ALA A 87 7.64 35.60 11.14
CA ALA A 87 6.68 35.22 12.20
C ALA A 87 6.89 33.83 12.82
N LEU A 88 7.19 32.77 12.04
CA LEU A 88 7.05 31.37 12.53
C LEU A 88 8.17 30.85 13.46
N THR A 89 9.26 31.57 13.71
CA THR A 89 10.37 31.07 14.55
C THR A 89 10.13 31.21 16.06
N GLY A 90 8.95 30.79 16.55
CA GLY A 90 8.63 30.93 17.98
C GLY A 90 7.27 30.50 18.50
N ARG A 91 6.37 29.93 17.67
CA ARG A 91 5.17 29.22 18.15
C ARG A 91 5.48 27.72 18.28
N HIS A 92 4.82 27.05 19.22
CA HIS A 92 4.86 25.60 19.39
C HIS A 92 3.51 25.02 18.97
N GLU A 93 3.47 24.34 17.83
CA GLU A 93 2.23 23.89 17.19
C GLU A 93 2.31 22.39 16.93
N ILE A 94 1.24 21.67 17.27
CA ILE A 94 1.16 20.21 17.15
C ILE A 94 0.05 19.85 16.17
N VAL A 95 0.33 18.90 15.27
CA VAL A 95 -0.63 18.36 14.31
C VAL A 95 -0.91 16.91 14.68
N PHE A 96 -2.17 16.62 14.95
CA PHE A 96 -2.70 15.28 15.06
C PHE A 96 -3.31 14.87 13.73
N ILE A 97 -2.91 13.70 13.22
CA ILE A 97 -3.42 13.15 11.95
C ILE A 97 -3.93 11.73 12.23
N SER A 98 -5.21 11.49 11.98
CA SER A 98 -5.81 10.14 12.06
C SER A 98 -5.29 9.28 10.91
N THR A 99 -5.01 8.00 11.16
CA THR A 99 -4.31 7.14 10.19
C THR A 99 -5.26 6.39 9.25
N ASP A 100 -6.56 6.65 9.39
CA ASP A 100 -7.66 6.36 8.46
C ASP A 100 -7.88 7.53 7.46
N VAL A 101 -7.10 8.61 7.57
CA VAL A 101 -7.05 9.68 6.57
C VAL A 101 -6.31 9.21 5.33
N TYR A 102 -6.96 9.34 4.17
CA TYR A 102 -6.39 9.18 2.84
C TYR A 102 -4.99 9.80 2.72
N ASP A 103 -4.02 9.00 2.25
CA ASP A 103 -2.60 9.37 2.08
C ASP A 103 -2.05 10.31 3.17
N TYR A 104 -2.26 9.92 4.43
CA TYR A 104 -1.81 10.71 5.57
C TYR A 104 -0.27 10.81 5.64
N GLU A 105 0.47 9.87 5.03
CA GLU A 105 1.93 9.93 4.86
C GLU A 105 2.37 11.05 3.91
N TYR A 106 1.79 11.17 2.71
CA TYR A 106 2.08 12.29 1.81
C TYR A 106 1.78 13.60 2.51
N LEU A 107 0.58 13.71 3.10
CA LEU A 107 0.13 14.89 3.79
C LEU A 107 1.14 15.28 4.88
N ALA A 108 1.48 14.35 5.77
CA ALA A 108 2.49 14.54 6.80
C ALA A 108 3.88 14.94 6.27
N SER A 109 4.30 14.41 5.12
CA SER A 109 5.59 14.72 4.52
C SER A 109 5.66 16.10 3.84
N HIS A 110 4.52 16.63 3.39
CA HIS A 110 4.40 17.95 2.76
C HIS A 110 4.03 19.07 3.75
N LEU A 111 3.55 18.74 4.96
CA LEU A 111 3.39 19.71 6.04
C LEU A 111 4.70 20.44 6.41
N ASN A 112 4.54 21.66 6.93
CA ASN A 112 5.66 22.49 7.36
C ASN A 112 6.53 21.77 8.43
N PRO A 113 7.82 21.50 8.18
CA PRO A 113 8.67 20.67 9.05
C PRO A 113 9.06 21.31 10.40
N ASN A 114 8.46 22.46 10.74
CA ASN A 114 8.54 23.05 12.09
C ASN A 114 7.33 22.67 12.97
N LEU A 115 6.29 22.06 12.40
CA LEU A 115 5.16 21.49 13.12
C LEU A 115 5.58 20.17 13.76
N GLU A 116 5.08 19.89 14.97
CA GLU A 116 5.27 18.58 15.60
C GLU A 116 4.12 17.66 15.20
N LEU A 117 4.42 16.56 14.50
CA LEU A 117 3.42 15.60 14.04
C LEU A 117 3.21 14.49 15.08
N VAL A 118 1.95 14.11 15.30
CA VAL A 118 1.52 12.97 16.11
C VAL A 118 0.43 12.24 15.35
N PHE A 119 0.63 10.95 15.10
CA PHE A 119 -0.36 10.13 14.41
C PHE A 119 -1.33 9.48 15.43
N ILE A 120 -2.60 9.37 15.04
CA ILE A 120 -3.66 8.73 15.83
C ILE A 120 -4.02 7.42 15.14
N ASP A 121 -3.71 6.30 15.78
CA ASP A 121 -4.07 4.96 15.31
C ASP A 121 -5.61 4.86 15.21
N ALA A 122 -6.08 4.66 13.97
CA ALA A 122 -7.48 4.47 13.60
C ALA A 122 -8.21 3.41 14.45
N THR A 123 -7.50 2.36 14.89
CA THR A 123 -8.06 1.23 15.62
C THR A 123 -8.22 1.47 17.12
N GLN A 124 -7.63 2.55 17.65
CA GLN A 124 -7.60 2.89 19.09
C GLN A 124 -8.38 4.17 19.41
N ASP A 125 -8.64 4.41 20.70
CA ASP A 125 -9.35 5.62 21.15
C ASP A 125 -8.46 6.86 20.94
N GLY A 126 -8.76 7.65 19.91
CA GLY A 126 -7.93 8.79 19.54
C GLY A 126 -7.96 9.93 20.55
N MET A 127 -9.00 10.04 21.37
CA MET A 127 -9.06 11.05 22.43
C MET A 127 -8.12 10.69 23.59
N GLU A 128 -8.03 9.41 23.97
CA GLU A 128 -7.03 8.92 24.92
C GLU A 128 -5.60 9.08 24.36
N GLN A 129 -5.38 8.82 23.06
CA GLN A 129 -4.10 9.05 22.37
C GLN A 129 -3.69 10.53 22.42
N MET A 130 -4.58 11.46 22.02
CA MET A 130 -4.32 12.90 22.07
C MET A 130 -4.00 13.39 23.50
N ALA A 131 -4.82 12.99 24.48
CA ALA A 131 -4.58 13.37 25.88
C ALA A 131 -3.25 12.83 26.42
N THR A 132 -2.86 11.61 26.02
CA THR A 132 -1.59 10.98 26.40
C THR A 132 -0.40 11.68 25.75
N ALA A 133 -0.47 12.00 24.46
CA ALA A 133 0.57 12.74 23.73
C ALA A 133 0.80 14.17 24.28
N LEU A 134 -0.18 14.70 25.01
CA LEU A 134 -0.15 16.01 25.66
C LEU A 134 0.15 15.95 27.17
N GLU A 135 0.31 14.77 27.78
CA GLU A 135 0.43 14.65 29.24
C GLU A 135 1.64 15.42 29.79
N GLY A 136 1.37 16.38 30.68
CA GLY A 136 2.41 17.20 31.32
C GLY A 136 3.04 18.28 30.43
N ARG A 137 2.54 18.48 29.21
CA ARG A 137 2.92 19.58 28.31
C ARG A 137 2.11 20.84 28.67
N THR A 138 2.62 22.01 28.31
CA THR A 138 1.99 23.32 28.57
C THR A 138 2.50 24.37 27.60
N GLY A 139 1.67 25.32 27.18
CA GLY A 139 2.08 26.41 26.31
C GLY A 139 2.30 25.97 24.87
N ILE A 140 1.41 25.10 24.38
CA ILE A 140 1.23 24.84 22.95
C ILE A 140 0.34 25.96 22.41
N ASP A 141 0.78 26.62 21.34
CA ASP A 141 0.10 27.79 20.79
C ASP A 141 -1.03 27.39 19.83
N ALA A 142 -0.92 26.25 19.16
CA ALA A 142 -1.99 25.67 18.34
C ALA A 142 -1.98 24.14 18.35
N ILE A 143 -3.17 23.54 18.32
CA ILE A 143 -3.39 22.15 17.98
C ILE A 143 -4.16 22.09 16.66
N HIS A 144 -3.68 21.30 15.71
CA HIS A 144 -4.37 20.93 14.49
C HIS A 144 -4.83 19.47 14.62
N LEU A 145 -6.04 19.15 14.17
CA LEU A 145 -6.57 17.78 14.14
C LEU A 145 -7.14 17.51 12.74
N LEU A 146 -6.53 16.58 12.00
CA LEU A 146 -6.93 16.11 10.69
C LEU A 146 -7.50 14.71 10.88
N THR A 147 -8.80 14.56 10.61
CA THR A 147 -9.61 13.44 11.10
C THR A 147 -10.95 13.44 10.37
N HIS A 148 -11.73 12.38 10.46
CA HIS A 148 -13.04 12.33 9.80
C HIS A 148 -14.14 13.08 10.58
N GLY A 149 -15.12 13.59 9.85
CA GLY A 149 -16.18 14.40 10.43
C GLY A 149 -17.54 14.24 9.75
N SER A 150 -18.57 14.58 10.51
CA SER A 150 -19.91 14.90 10.01
C SER A 150 -20.55 15.99 10.88
N ALA A 151 -21.73 16.50 10.52
CA ALA A 151 -22.32 17.69 11.15
C ALA A 151 -22.62 17.54 12.67
N GLY A 152 -21.65 17.92 13.51
CA GLY A 152 -21.70 17.82 14.98
C GLY A 152 -20.99 16.60 15.58
N GLU A 153 -20.24 15.84 14.79
CA GLU A 153 -19.57 14.59 15.17
C GLU A 153 -18.17 14.50 14.52
N LEU A 154 -17.16 14.07 15.27
CA LEU A 154 -15.85 13.68 14.72
C LEU A 154 -15.59 12.21 15.01
N GLN A 155 -14.92 11.53 14.09
CA GLN A 155 -14.25 10.25 14.32
C GLN A 155 -12.76 10.56 14.50
N VAL A 156 -12.23 10.21 15.67
CA VAL A 156 -10.85 10.49 16.10
C VAL A 156 -10.24 9.16 16.55
N GLY A 157 -9.51 8.50 15.65
CA GLY A 157 -9.35 7.04 15.74
C GLY A 157 -10.73 6.35 15.82
N ASN A 158 -10.88 5.33 16.65
CA ASN A 158 -12.17 4.66 16.85
C ASN A 158 -13.17 5.45 17.74
N ALA A 159 -12.76 6.61 18.25
CA ALA A 159 -13.56 7.41 19.18
C ALA A 159 -14.54 8.33 18.44
N ILE A 160 -15.83 8.26 18.80
CA ILE A 160 -16.87 9.16 18.28
C ILE A 160 -17.09 10.33 19.24
N LEU A 161 -16.71 11.52 18.79
CA LEU A 161 -16.79 12.77 19.54
C LEU A 161 -18.02 13.59 19.12
N ASP A 162 -19.13 13.37 19.83
CA ASP A 162 -20.39 14.12 19.68
C ASP A 162 -20.66 15.00 20.92
N ALA A 163 -21.73 15.81 20.89
CA ALA A 163 -22.10 16.66 22.02
C ALA A 163 -22.37 15.89 23.34
N THR A 164 -22.68 14.59 23.25
CA THR A 164 -22.91 13.70 24.39
C THR A 164 -21.59 13.20 24.99
N SER A 165 -20.71 12.64 24.16
CA SER A 165 -19.42 12.07 24.58
C SER A 165 -18.44 13.17 25.02
N MET A 166 -18.38 14.31 24.33
CA MET A 166 -17.64 15.51 24.79
C MET A 166 -18.01 15.94 26.22
N SER A 167 -19.30 15.87 26.57
CA SER A 167 -19.82 16.28 27.89
C SER A 167 -19.80 15.16 28.94
N GLY A 168 -19.39 13.95 28.54
CA GLY A 168 -19.55 12.72 29.30
C GLY A 168 -18.26 11.92 29.35
N ASP A 169 -18.06 11.08 28.35
CA ASP A 169 -17.00 10.07 28.31
C ASP A 169 -15.61 10.68 28.01
N TYR A 170 -15.53 11.78 27.24
CA TYR A 170 -14.28 12.46 26.84
C TYR A 170 -14.04 13.82 27.52
N ALA A 171 -14.77 14.10 28.60
CA ALA A 171 -14.73 15.41 29.26
C ALA A 171 -13.41 15.67 30.02
N ASP A 172 -12.75 14.63 30.53
CA ASP A 172 -11.48 14.75 31.24
C ASP A 172 -10.30 14.85 30.24
N GLU A 173 -10.40 14.18 29.09
CA GLU A 173 -9.46 14.19 27.96
C GLU A 173 -9.44 15.56 27.28
N LEU A 174 -10.62 16.13 26.97
CA LEU A 174 -10.72 17.51 26.46
C LEU A 174 -10.19 18.55 27.45
N ALA A 175 -10.39 18.33 28.75
CA ALA A 175 -9.81 19.21 29.78
C ALA A 175 -8.28 19.06 29.88
N ALA A 176 -7.72 17.86 29.61
CA ALA A 176 -6.28 17.63 29.55
C ALA A 176 -5.65 18.27 28.30
N ILE A 177 -6.28 18.13 27.13
CA ILE A 177 -5.92 18.82 25.87
C ILE A 177 -5.89 20.34 26.11
N GLY A 178 -6.96 20.89 26.70
CA GLY A 178 -7.06 22.30 27.06
C GLY A 178 -5.98 22.78 28.05
N ALA A 179 -5.60 21.94 29.02
CA ALA A 179 -4.56 22.27 29.98
C ALA A 179 -3.13 22.32 29.38
N ALA A 180 -2.93 21.74 28.19
CA ALA A 180 -1.66 21.77 27.47
C ALA A 180 -1.48 23.00 26.58
N LEU A 181 -2.57 23.64 26.17
CA LEU A 181 -2.59 24.87 25.37
C LEU A 181 -2.08 26.11 26.13
N SER A 182 -1.82 27.18 25.38
CA SER A 182 -1.51 28.52 25.89
C SER A 182 -2.79 29.27 26.35
N GLU A 183 -2.65 30.47 26.93
CA GLU A 183 -3.83 31.31 27.30
C GLU A 183 -4.59 31.83 26.07
N ASP A 184 -3.89 31.98 24.94
CA ASP A 184 -4.41 32.36 23.62
C ASP A 184 -4.15 31.18 22.64
N GLY A 185 -4.51 29.95 23.06
CA GLY A 185 -4.23 28.71 22.31
C GLY A 185 -5.33 28.35 21.32
N ASP A 186 -4.95 28.06 20.07
CA ASP A 186 -5.89 27.67 19.01
C ASP A 186 -6.14 26.15 18.97
N PHE A 187 -7.34 25.74 18.55
CA PHE A 187 -7.65 24.36 18.15
C PHE A 187 -8.35 24.35 16.78
N LEU A 188 -7.64 23.89 15.75
CA LEU A 188 -8.06 23.86 14.36
C LEU A 188 -8.46 22.43 13.98
N ILE A 189 -9.71 22.26 13.55
CA ILE A 189 -10.34 20.96 13.30
C ILE A 189 -10.64 20.84 11.80
N TYR A 190 -9.83 20.04 11.13
CA TYR A 190 -9.97 19.63 9.74
C TYR A 190 -10.72 18.29 9.77
N GLY A 191 -12.03 18.38 9.92
CA GLY A 191 -12.94 17.24 9.86
C GLY A 191 -14.15 17.62 9.03
N CYS A 192 -14.36 16.89 7.94
CA CYS A 192 -15.37 17.20 6.92
C CYS A 192 -16.72 17.53 7.56
N ASN A 193 -17.30 18.66 7.19
CA ASN A 193 -18.61 19.13 7.62
C ASN A 193 -18.80 19.26 9.16
N PHE A 194 -17.76 19.14 10.00
CA PHE A 194 -17.93 19.04 11.45
C PHE A 194 -18.75 20.19 12.06
N ALA A 195 -18.42 21.43 11.68
CA ALA A 195 -19.11 22.61 12.17
C ALA A 195 -20.34 23.02 11.35
N ALA A 196 -20.82 22.16 10.43
CA ALA A 196 -21.95 22.44 9.56
C ALA A 196 -23.28 22.58 10.34
N GLY A 197 -24.07 23.57 9.94
CA GLY A 197 -25.40 23.83 10.48
C GLY A 197 -25.42 24.25 11.96
N GLU A 198 -26.62 24.25 12.57
CA GLU A 198 -26.79 24.65 13.98
C GLU A 198 -26.20 23.61 14.95
N THR A 199 -26.17 22.32 14.57
CA THR A 199 -25.60 21.24 15.40
C THR A 199 -24.07 21.31 15.44
N GLY A 200 -23.41 21.39 14.27
CA GLY A 200 -21.96 21.47 14.17
C GLY A 200 -21.39 22.71 14.84
N ALA A 201 -21.98 23.88 14.59
CA ALA A 201 -21.58 25.12 15.27
C ALA A 201 -21.75 25.06 16.80
N ALA A 202 -22.71 24.27 17.31
CA ALA A 202 -22.85 24.04 18.74
C ALA A 202 -21.82 23.04 19.30
N ALA A 203 -21.43 22.03 18.52
CA ALA A 203 -20.38 21.07 18.87
C ALA A 203 -18.99 21.73 18.94
N ALA A 204 -18.62 22.53 17.92
CA ALA A 204 -17.39 23.33 17.95
C ALA A 204 -17.38 24.31 19.14
N GLY A 205 -18.53 24.93 19.47
CA GLY A 205 -18.69 25.77 20.65
C GLY A 205 -18.58 25.02 21.98
N LEU A 206 -18.90 23.73 22.00
CA LEU A 206 -18.73 22.86 23.17
C LEU A 206 -17.25 22.53 23.38
N ILE A 207 -16.52 22.16 22.31
CA ILE A 207 -15.06 21.94 22.36
C ILE A 207 -14.36 23.18 22.93
N ALA A 208 -14.60 24.38 22.37
CA ALA A 208 -14.05 25.64 22.85
C ALA A 208 -14.33 25.88 24.35
N SER A 209 -15.51 25.47 24.83
CA SER A 209 -15.90 25.65 26.24
C SER A 209 -15.27 24.63 27.21
N LEU A 210 -14.85 23.46 26.71
CA LEU A 210 -14.26 22.38 27.49
C LEU A 210 -12.73 22.46 27.51
N THR A 211 -12.11 22.77 26.37
CA THR A 211 -10.66 22.99 26.26
C THR A 211 -10.26 24.38 26.76
N GLY A 212 -11.14 25.37 26.59
CA GLY A 212 -10.81 26.79 26.80
C GLY A 212 -10.06 27.42 25.63
N ALA A 213 -9.90 26.70 24.51
CA ALA A 213 -9.25 27.15 23.30
C ALA A 213 -10.17 28.07 22.46
N ASP A 214 -9.57 28.91 21.64
CA ASP A 214 -10.25 29.48 20.49
C ASP A 214 -10.25 28.43 19.35
N VAL A 215 -11.39 28.23 18.68
CA VAL A 215 -11.63 27.06 17.80
C VAL A 215 -11.91 27.50 16.36
N ALA A 216 -11.27 26.84 15.41
CA ALA A 216 -11.60 26.90 13.99
C ALA A 216 -12.02 25.51 13.49
N ALA A 217 -13.06 25.42 12.67
CA ALA A 217 -13.53 24.16 12.12
C ALA A 217 -14.21 24.32 10.75
N SER A 218 -14.07 23.31 9.90
CA SER A 218 -14.70 23.29 8.57
C SER A 218 -16.21 23.05 8.64
N THR A 219 -16.93 23.57 7.65
CA THR A 219 -18.38 23.45 7.47
C THR A 219 -18.77 22.73 6.17
N ASP A 220 -17.80 22.27 5.40
CA ASP A 220 -17.91 21.52 4.15
C ASP A 220 -16.81 20.42 4.06
N ASN A 221 -16.60 19.80 2.90
CA ASN A 221 -15.53 18.80 2.75
C ASN A 221 -14.17 19.48 2.91
N THR A 222 -13.29 18.92 3.75
CA THR A 222 -11.95 19.46 3.97
C THR A 222 -10.93 18.68 3.15
N GLY A 223 -10.15 19.38 2.32
CA GLY A 223 -9.11 18.75 1.50
C GLY A 223 -8.86 19.42 0.15
N GLY A 224 -8.50 18.60 -0.83
CA GLY A 224 -8.26 18.99 -2.22
C GLY A 224 -9.51 19.48 -2.94
N ASP A 225 -9.31 20.24 -4.01
CA ASP A 225 -10.35 21.02 -4.69
C ASP A 225 -11.03 20.30 -5.86
N LEU A 226 -10.50 19.15 -6.31
CA LEU A 226 -11.13 18.30 -7.34
C LEU A 226 -12.36 17.57 -6.77
N GLN A 227 -12.18 16.81 -5.67
CA GLN A 227 -13.24 16.11 -4.92
C GLN A 227 -14.17 17.07 -4.11
N GLY A 228 -14.28 18.34 -4.53
CA GLY A 228 -15.16 19.35 -3.96
C GLY A 228 -14.79 19.84 -2.56
N GLY A 229 -13.62 19.46 -2.04
CA GLY A 229 -13.09 19.90 -0.76
C GLY A 229 -12.41 21.28 -0.78
N ASN A 230 -12.06 21.79 0.39
CA ASN A 230 -11.13 22.91 0.52
C ASN A 230 -10.47 22.97 1.92
N TRP A 231 -9.35 23.68 2.06
CA TRP A 231 -8.62 23.82 3.34
C TRP A 231 -9.11 24.97 4.24
N ILE A 232 -10.27 25.56 3.99
CA ILE A 232 -10.79 26.68 4.78
C ILE A 232 -11.54 26.14 6.00
N LEU A 233 -11.43 26.89 7.10
CA LEU A 233 -12.19 26.64 8.33
C LEU A 233 -13.15 27.83 8.54
N GLU A 234 -14.39 27.70 8.08
CA GLU A 234 -15.38 28.80 8.04
C GLU A 234 -15.90 29.15 9.42
N ASN A 235 -16.04 28.14 10.29
CA ASN A 235 -16.53 28.34 11.64
C ASN A 235 -15.36 28.76 12.54
N LYS A 236 -15.48 29.93 13.17
CA LYS A 236 -14.45 30.47 14.08
C LYS A 236 -15.08 30.99 15.36
N ILE A 237 -14.57 30.50 16.48
CA ILE A 237 -15.00 30.83 17.84
C ILE A 237 -13.78 31.40 18.55
N GLY A 238 -13.78 32.71 18.78
CA GLY A 238 -12.63 33.41 19.35
C GLY A 238 -11.81 34.17 18.31
N SER A 239 -10.52 34.37 18.58
CA SER A 239 -9.51 34.86 17.64
C SER A 239 -8.68 33.66 17.19
N ILE A 240 -8.29 33.61 15.92
CA ILE A 240 -7.46 32.50 15.42
C ILE A 240 -6.14 33.09 14.96
N GLU A 241 -5.08 32.79 15.71
CA GLU A 241 -3.73 33.31 15.45
C GLU A 241 -2.89 32.35 14.60
N ALA A 242 -3.19 31.05 14.61
CA ALA A 242 -2.56 30.07 13.74
C ALA A 242 -2.91 30.24 12.26
N GLU A 243 -1.93 29.90 11.42
CA GLU A 243 -2.14 29.70 10.00
C GLU A 243 -2.86 28.36 9.81
N THR A 244 -3.87 28.33 8.92
CA THR A 244 -4.50 27.07 8.51
C THR A 244 -3.49 26.27 7.70
N ILE A 245 -3.45 24.95 7.94
CA ILE A 245 -2.83 23.99 7.04
C ILE A 245 -3.53 24.13 5.69
N THR A 246 -2.74 24.23 4.63
CA THR A 246 -3.20 24.25 3.25
C THR A 246 -2.18 23.48 2.43
N ASP A 247 -2.62 22.44 1.74
CA ASP A 247 -1.82 21.76 0.73
C ASP A 247 -2.59 21.79 -0.59
N SER A 248 -2.14 22.60 -1.54
CA SER A 248 -2.78 22.72 -2.86
C SER A 248 -2.34 21.63 -3.85
N SER A 249 -1.55 20.67 -3.37
CA SER A 249 -1.04 19.51 -4.11
C SER A 249 -1.64 18.21 -3.59
N TRP A 250 -2.07 18.14 -2.33
CA TRP A 250 -2.89 17.04 -1.80
C TRP A 250 -4.33 17.14 -2.34
N ARG A 251 -4.84 16.04 -2.94
CA ARG A 251 -6.08 16.08 -3.75
C ARG A 251 -7.29 15.38 -3.10
N GLY A 252 -7.04 14.43 -2.20
CA GLY A 252 -8.08 13.73 -1.44
C GLY A 252 -8.90 14.63 -0.49
N ILE A 253 -9.92 14.04 0.14
CA ILE A 253 -10.72 14.66 1.20
C ILE A 253 -10.61 13.88 2.51
N LEU A 254 -10.82 14.54 3.65
CA LEU A 254 -10.73 13.91 4.99
C LEU A 254 -11.98 13.07 5.33
N VAL A 255 -12.37 12.16 4.43
CA VAL A 255 -13.39 11.10 4.59
C VAL A 255 -12.65 9.77 4.86
N PRO A 256 -13.22 8.79 5.60
CA PRO A 256 -12.50 7.55 5.94
C PRO A 256 -12.02 6.84 4.67
N GLY A 257 -10.76 6.37 4.69
CA GLY A 257 -10.19 5.53 3.65
C GLY A 257 -10.92 4.18 3.56
N ASP A 258 -11.82 4.12 2.59
CA ASP A 258 -12.64 3.01 2.06
C ASP A 258 -13.01 3.54 0.65
N ASN A 259 -11.97 3.67 -0.19
CA ASN A 259 -11.95 4.51 -1.40
C ASN A 259 -13.03 4.10 -2.42
N ASP A 260 -13.05 2.82 -2.76
CA ASP A 260 -14.06 2.15 -3.58
C ASP A 260 -15.41 1.92 -2.87
N ASN A 261 -15.43 2.07 -1.54
CA ASN A 261 -16.58 1.86 -0.65
C ASN A 261 -17.08 0.37 -0.67
N ASP A 262 -16.16 -0.59 -0.83
CA ASP A 262 -16.38 -2.03 -0.64
C ASP A 262 -16.75 -2.37 0.83
N GLY A 263 -16.18 -1.64 1.80
CA GLY A 263 -16.36 -1.83 3.24
C GLY A 263 -15.18 -2.48 3.97
N ILE A 264 -14.08 -2.75 3.26
CA ILE A 264 -12.71 -2.87 3.76
C ILE A 264 -12.19 -1.41 3.91
N SER A 265 -10.91 -1.22 4.16
CA SER A 265 -10.33 0.12 4.33
C SER A 265 -8.94 0.08 3.72
N ASP A 266 -8.52 1.15 3.06
CA ASP A 266 -7.28 1.24 2.25
C ASP A 266 -6.00 0.78 3.00
N PHE A 267 -6.05 0.72 4.32
CA PHE A 267 -4.96 0.25 5.17
C PHE A 267 -4.84 -1.30 5.25
N TYR A 268 -5.89 -2.01 4.86
CA TYR A 268 -6.05 -3.47 4.90
C TYR A 268 -6.38 -4.09 3.55
N ASP A 269 -6.91 -3.29 2.63
CA ASP A 269 -7.13 -3.64 1.23
C ASP A 269 -5.82 -3.95 0.50
N ILE A 270 -5.91 -4.64 -0.65
CA ILE A 270 -4.78 -4.97 -1.53
C ILE A 270 -5.02 -4.57 -2.99
N ASP A 271 -6.17 -3.95 -3.27
CA ASP A 271 -6.74 -3.62 -4.57
C ASP A 271 -7.65 -2.39 -4.35
N ASP A 272 -7.03 -1.27 -3.92
CA ASP A 272 -7.63 -0.04 -3.34
C ASP A 272 -8.70 0.68 -4.23
N ASP A 273 -8.87 0.30 -5.50
CA ASP A 273 -9.90 0.76 -6.44
C ASP A 273 -10.67 -0.39 -7.15
N ASN A 274 -10.39 -1.64 -6.77
CA ASN A 274 -11.02 -2.86 -7.26
C ASN A 274 -10.79 -3.15 -8.77
N ASP A 275 -9.74 -2.60 -9.38
CA ASP A 275 -9.33 -2.88 -10.76
C ASP A 275 -8.70 -4.28 -10.95
N GLY A 276 -8.29 -4.95 -9.88
CA GLY A 276 -7.75 -6.29 -9.92
C GLY A 276 -6.27 -6.38 -10.26
N ILE A 277 -5.57 -5.27 -10.48
CA ILE A 277 -4.16 -5.10 -10.17
C ILE A 277 -4.07 -5.08 -8.62
N THR A 278 -2.98 -4.60 -8.03
CA THR A 278 -2.79 -4.61 -6.57
C THR A 278 -1.80 -3.53 -6.22
N ASP A 279 -2.00 -2.82 -5.12
CA ASP A 279 -1.16 -1.65 -4.78
C ASP A 279 0.34 -1.97 -4.68
N ASP A 280 0.72 -3.22 -4.35
CA ASP A 280 2.10 -3.71 -4.29
C ASP A 280 2.77 -3.82 -5.70
N GLU A 281 1.98 -3.91 -6.78
CA GLU A 281 2.40 -3.89 -8.20
C GLU A 281 2.42 -2.46 -8.77
N GLU A 282 1.36 -1.67 -8.54
CA GLU A 282 1.21 -0.30 -9.08
C GLU A 282 2.11 0.69 -8.35
N SER A 283 1.93 0.83 -7.02
CA SER A 283 2.81 1.69 -6.22
C SER A 283 4.22 1.13 -6.09
N GLY A 284 4.39 -0.17 -6.33
CA GLY A 284 5.61 -0.89 -6.00
C GLY A 284 5.93 -0.78 -4.51
N THR A 285 7.14 -1.20 -4.12
CA THR A 285 7.45 -1.36 -2.69
C THR A 285 8.82 -0.93 -2.23
N VAL A 286 8.88 -0.49 -0.96
CA VAL A 286 10.10 -0.05 -0.28
C VAL A 286 10.48 -1.02 0.86
N GLN A 287 11.71 -1.53 0.80
CA GLN A 287 12.27 -2.37 1.86
C GLN A 287 12.86 -1.55 3.02
N VAL A 288 12.14 -1.49 4.14
CA VAL A 288 12.61 -0.84 5.38
C VAL A 288 13.37 -1.84 6.26
N ASN A 289 14.58 -1.45 6.66
CA ASN A 289 15.50 -2.28 7.42
C ASN A 289 15.43 -1.97 8.93
N LEU A 290 14.76 -2.82 9.70
CA LEU A 290 14.59 -2.68 11.14
C LEU A 290 15.75 -3.36 11.89
N ASN A 291 16.76 -2.57 12.27
CA ASN A 291 18.01 -3.07 12.87
C ASN A 291 18.38 -2.44 14.23
N VAL A 292 17.58 -1.51 14.74
CA VAL A 292 17.74 -0.91 16.07
C VAL A 292 16.87 -1.66 17.07
N VAL A 293 17.49 -2.33 18.04
CA VAL A 293 16.81 -3.11 19.09
C VAL A 293 16.71 -2.31 20.39
N THR A 294 15.50 -2.20 20.96
CA THR A 294 15.28 -1.63 22.29
C THR A 294 14.36 -2.50 23.14
N SER A 295 14.19 -2.14 24.42
CA SER A 295 13.05 -2.62 25.21
C SER A 295 11.77 -1.94 24.74
N ILE A 296 10.67 -2.69 24.73
CA ILE A 296 9.32 -2.13 24.54
C ILE A 296 9.02 -1.14 25.67
N PRO A 297 8.44 0.05 25.39
CA PRO A 297 8.04 1.01 26.43
C PRO A 297 7.04 0.40 27.42
N ALA A 298 7.15 0.77 28.69
CA ALA A 298 6.22 0.30 29.72
C ALA A 298 4.83 0.89 29.47
N GLY A 299 3.81 0.04 29.37
CA GLY A 299 2.43 0.43 29.03
C GLY A 299 2.05 0.24 27.56
N ALA A 300 3.01 0.20 26.63
CA ALA A 300 2.72 0.11 25.19
C ALA A 300 2.04 -1.21 24.75
N ILE A 301 2.01 -2.24 25.62
CA ILE A 301 1.34 -3.51 25.32
C ILE A 301 0.52 -3.95 26.53
N PRO A 302 -0.78 -4.28 26.36
CA PRO A 302 -1.63 -4.79 27.42
C PRO A 302 -1.00 -5.94 28.21
N GLY A 303 -0.97 -5.80 29.53
CA GLY A 303 -0.38 -6.80 30.44
C GLY A 303 1.16 -6.77 30.56
N ASN A 304 1.86 -5.94 29.78
CA ASN A 304 3.33 -5.84 29.76
C ASN A 304 4.05 -7.20 29.64
N PRO A 305 3.80 -7.97 28.55
CA PRO A 305 4.52 -9.22 28.29
C PRO A 305 6.03 -8.99 28.13
N ALA A 306 6.82 -10.07 28.24
CA ALA A 306 8.23 -10.01 27.86
C ALA A 306 8.34 -9.83 26.34
N GLY A 307 9.19 -8.90 25.90
CA GLY A 307 9.36 -8.56 24.48
C GLY A 307 10.58 -7.69 24.20
N MET A 308 10.80 -7.39 22.93
CA MET A 308 11.73 -6.38 22.44
C MET A 308 11.10 -5.58 21.30
N ARG A 309 11.62 -4.39 21.03
CA ARG A 309 11.21 -3.55 19.92
C ARG A 309 12.31 -3.54 18.87
N LEU A 310 11.95 -3.77 17.60
CA LEU A 310 12.79 -3.48 16.44
C LEU A 310 12.35 -2.14 15.82
N SER A 311 13.28 -1.41 15.24
CA SER A 311 13.02 -0.13 14.59
C SER A 311 14.04 0.17 13.50
N ASP A 312 13.68 1.02 12.55
CA ASP A 312 14.61 1.61 11.60
C ASP A 312 15.60 2.57 12.30
N ALA A 313 16.54 3.16 11.54
CA ALA A 313 17.53 4.07 12.11
C ALA A 313 16.95 5.42 12.60
N SER A 314 15.78 5.81 12.09
CA SER A 314 15.04 7.04 12.43
C SER A 314 14.12 6.83 13.63
N GLY A 315 13.57 5.62 13.78
CA GLY A 315 12.54 5.28 14.76
C GLY A 315 11.12 5.52 14.25
N ASN A 316 10.95 5.72 12.94
CA ASN A 316 9.68 5.96 12.27
C ASN A 316 8.90 4.65 12.09
N TYR A 317 9.59 3.61 11.62
CA TYR A 317 9.01 2.27 11.44
C TYR A 317 9.45 1.38 12.59
N VAL A 318 8.48 0.74 13.24
CA VAL A 318 8.68 -0.02 14.47
C VAL A 318 7.88 -1.32 14.44
N VAL A 319 8.50 -2.41 14.90
CA VAL A 319 7.80 -3.66 15.21
C VAL A 319 8.07 -4.05 16.65
N ASP A 320 7.01 -4.14 17.45
CA ASP A 320 7.07 -4.75 18.78
C ASP A 320 6.96 -6.28 18.65
N ILE A 321 7.92 -7.00 19.24
CA ILE A 321 7.98 -8.46 19.21
C ILE A 321 7.91 -8.98 20.64
N TYR A 322 6.83 -9.69 20.99
CA TYR A 322 6.52 -10.03 22.38
C TYR A 322 5.88 -11.41 22.56
N LEU A 323 5.89 -11.90 23.80
CA LEU A 323 5.32 -13.19 24.16
C LEU A 323 3.79 -13.13 24.22
N GLY A 324 3.15 -13.85 23.31
CA GLY A 324 1.70 -14.00 23.26
C GLY A 324 1.14 -14.95 24.32
N SER A 325 -0.15 -14.77 24.65
CA SER A 325 -0.88 -15.44 25.75
C SER A 325 -0.94 -16.97 25.62
N ASN A 326 -1.02 -17.49 24.39
CA ASN A 326 -1.03 -18.94 24.09
C ASN A 326 0.31 -19.66 24.37
N SER A 327 1.35 -18.96 24.82
CA SER A 327 2.61 -19.57 25.24
C SER A 327 2.42 -20.53 26.41
N SER A 328 3.16 -21.65 26.39
CA SER A 328 3.04 -22.68 27.43
C SER A 328 3.38 -22.16 28.83
N ALA A 329 2.64 -22.59 29.86
CA ALA A 329 2.80 -22.06 31.21
C ALA A 329 4.18 -22.37 31.81
N GLY A 330 5.04 -21.34 31.92
CA GLY A 330 6.43 -21.49 32.34
C GLY A 330 7.42 -21.72 31.19
N ALA A 331 6.98 -21.54 29.94
CA ALA A 331 7.82 -21.48 28.74
C ALA A 331 9.03 -20.57 29.00
N PRO A 332 10.25 -21.13 29.06
CA PRO A 332 11.35 -20.46 29.75
C PRO A 332 12.11 -19.53 28.81
N PHE A 333 11.49 -18.53 28.18
CA PHE A 333 12.13 -17.70 27.14
C PHE A 333 12.48 -16.28 27.61
N THR A 334 13.50 -15.68 26.97
CA THR A 334 13.96 -14.31 27.22
C THR A 334 14.26 -13.57 25.92
N PHE A 335 13.77 -12.34 25.84
CA PHE A 335 14.08 -11.36 24.80
C PHE A 335 15.33 -10.58 25.22
N ASN A 336 16.43 -10.75 24.49
CA ASN A 336 17.72 -10.14 24.80
C ASN A 336 17.97 -8.91 23.92
N THR A 337 17.58 -7.75 24.42
CA THR A 337 17.72 -6.45 23.72
C THR A 337 19.17 -6.02 23.47
N THR A 338 20.17 -6.73 24.02
CA THR A 338 21.59 -6.49 23.71
C THR A 338 22.07 -7.29 22.50
N THR A 339 21.41 -8.39 22.15
CA THR A 339 21.80 -9.29 21.05
C THR A 339 20.74 -9.44 19.96
N GLY A 340 19.52 -8.97 20.19
CA GLY A 340 18.36 -9.22 19.31
C GLY A 340 17.71 -10.61 19.51
N ARG A 341 18.25 -11.47 20.37
CA ARG A 341 17.89 -12.89 20.40
C ARG A 341 16.72 -13.24 21.33
N ILE A 342 15.91 -14.24 20.95
CA ILE A 342 14.82 -14.81 21.76
C ILE A 342 15.21 -16.23 22.23
N GLU A 343 15.84 -16.33 23.40
CA GLU A 343 16.55 -17.55 23.83
C GLU A 343 15.84 -18.29 24.98
N SER A 344 15.95 -19.62 25.05
CA SER A 344 15.53 -20.38 26.24
C SER A 344 16.51 -20.19 27.41
N THR A 345 15.98 -19.70 28.53
CA THR A 345 16.60 -19.67 29.87
C THR A 345 16.72 -21.04 30.53
N SER A 346 16.02 -22.08 30.03
CA SER A 346 16.10 -23.45 30.55
C SER A 346 17.02 -24.32 29.71
N ALA A 347 17.75 -25.19 30.40
CA ALA A 347 18.55 -26.25 29.77
C ALA A 347 17.75 -27.52 29.41
N ASN A 348 16.43 -27.53 29.63
CA ASN A 348 15.50 -28.48 28.99
C ASN A 348 14.17 -27.77 28.67
N VAL A 349 13.83 -27.64 27.39
CA VAL A 349 12.46 -27.37 26.89
C VAL A 349 11.80 -28.72 26.59
N SER A 350 10.54 -28.90 26.96
CA SER A 350 9.78 -30.16 26.80
C SER A 350 9.25 -30.34 25.37
N LYS A 351 8.99 -31.59 24.96
CA LYS A 351 8.30 -32.01 23.71
C LYS A 351 6.85 -31.51 23.55
N THR A 352 6.43 -30.59 24.40
CA THR A 352 5.03 -30.19 24.63
C THR A 352 4.93 -28.72 24.99
N GLU A 353 5.97 -27.94 24.68
CA GLU A 353 6.03 -26.51 24.95
C GLU A 353 5.97 -25.77 23.61
N VAL A 354 4.97 -24.90 23.51
CA VAL A 354 4.75 -23.98 22.39
C VAL A 354 5.14 -22.58 22.86
N VAL A 355 5.90 -21.89 22.01
CA VAL A 355 6.17 -20.46 22.11
C VAL A 355 5.22 -19.76 21.16
N HIS A 356 4.42 -18.84 21.68
CA HIS A 356 3.62 -17.92 20.87
C HIS A 356 4.29 -16.56 20.94
N ILE A 357 4.70 -16.03 19.80
CA ILE A 357 5.25 -14.69 19.64
C ILE A 357 4.33 -13.89 18.75
N VAL A 358 4.09 -12.65 19.15
CA VAL A 358 3.34 -11.68 18.38
C VAL A 358 4.32 -10.63 17.87
N TYR A 359 4.20 -10.29 16.58
CA TYR A 359 4.79 -9.12 15.95
C TYR A 359 3.67 -8.11 15.77
N SER A 360 3.89 -6.84 16.10
CA SER A 360 2.85 -5.81 16.01
C SER A 360 3.43 -4.47 15.59
N THR A 361 2.79 -3.81 14.62
CA THR A 361 3.11 -2.46 14.11
C THR A 361 2.24 -1.38 14.73
N VAL A 362 1.22 -1.75 15.52
CA VAL A 362 0.26 -0.88 16.23
C VAL A 362 0.92 0.29 16.98
N ASN A 363 2.13 0.09 17.52
CA ASN A 363 2.87 1.14 18.24
C ASN A 363 3.98 1.83 17.38
N SER A 364 3.83 1.80 16.05
CA SER A 364 4.76 2.43 15.11
C SER A 364 4.39 3.90 14.88
N PRO A 365 5.34 4.85 15.00
CA PRO A 365 5.06 6.26 14.74
C PRO A 365 4.58 6.55 13.33
N VAL A 366 5.11 5.85 12.32
CA VAL A 366 4.48 5.73 11.00
C VAL A 366 3.78 4.37 11.00
N PRO A 367 2.43 4.32 10.98
CA PRO A 367 1.69 3.09 10.76
C PRO A 367 2.12 2.40 9.47
N PHE A 368 2.00 1.08 9.46
CA PHE A 368 2.15 0.25 8.26
C PHE A 368 1.64 -1.15 8.59
N SER A 369 1.15 -1.85 7.58
CA SER A 369 0.77 -3.25 7.68
C SER A 369 1.92 -4.20 7.34
N LEU A 370 1.87 -5.40 7.90
CA LEU A 370 2.82 -6.48 7.60
C LEU A 370 2.26 -7.36 6.47
N HIS A 371 2.50 -6.96 5.21
CA HIS A 371 2.35 -7.86 4.07
C HIS A 371 3.55 -8.81 3.93
N ARG A 372 4.75 -8.38 4.33
CA ARG A 372 5.97 -9.17 4.10
C ARG A 372 7.07 -8.95 5.13
N ILE A 373 7.58 -10.06 5.66
CA ILE A 373 8.62 -10.09 6.70
C ILE A 373 9.80 -10.95 6.24
N GLN A 374 10.98 -10.35 6.14
CA GLN A 374 12.24 -11.07 6.07
C GLN A 374 12.85 -11.21 7.48
N ILE A 375 13.06 -12.45 7.92
CA ILE A 375 13.83 -12.77 9.13
C ILE A 375 15.22 -13.26 8.72
N LEU A 376 16.25 -12.52 9.16
CA LEU A 376 17.64 -12.82 8.90
C LEU A 376 18.31 -13.55 10.10
N ASP A 377 19.33 -14.36 9.81
CA ASP A 377 20.10 -15.11 10.82
C ASP A 377 19.24 -16.01 11.75
N LEU A 378 18.31 -16.78 11.17
CA LEU A 378 17.62 -17.87 11.85
C LEU A 378 18.63 -19.00 12.17
N ASP A 379 19.04 -19.08 13.43
CA ASP A 379 19.88 -20.16 13.97
C ASP A 379 19.20 -21.55 13.92
N SER A 380 19.97 -22.60 13.62
CA SER A 380 19.50 -23.99 13.68
C SER A 380 19.71 -24.59 15.08
N LEU A 381 18.68 -25.22 15.63
CA LEU A 381 18.56 -25.45 17.08
C LEU A 381 19.36 -26.65 17.66
N THR A 382 20.31 -27.24 16.92
CA THR A 382 21.08 -28.41 17.41
C THR A 382 22.47 -28.09 17.95
N ALA A 383 22.52 -27.78 19.25
CA ALA A 383 23.77 -27.69 20.02
C ALA A 383 24.47 -29.06 20.23
N GLY A 384 24.97 -29.68 19.16
CA GLY A 384 25.70 -30.96 19.25
C GLY A 384 26.24 -31.50 17.92
N ALA A 385 27.47 -32.04 17.95
CA ALA A 385 28.18 -32.58 16.78
C ALA A 385 27.68 -33.97 16.31
N GLY A 386 26.36 -34.16 16.20
CA GLY A 386 25.75 -35.36 15.64
C GLY A 386 24.26 -35.14 15.36
N PRO A 387 23.68 -35.82 14.36
CA PRO A 387 22.27 -35.71 14.05
C PRO A 387 21.44 -36.25 15.21
N THR A 388 20.97 -35.34 16.06
CA THR A 388 19.89 -35.63 17.00
C THR A 388 18.58 -35.60 16.24
N ASN A 389 17.63 -36.49 16.57
CA ASN A 389 16.30 -36.52 15.97
C ASN A 389 15.40 -35.37 16.48
N VAL A 390 15.98 -34.18 16.63
CA VAL A 390 15.30 -32.93 16.95
C VAL A 390 14.76 -32.40 15.63
N ARG A 391 13.48 -32.04 15.63
CA ARG A 391 12.77 -31.40 14.53
C ARG A 391 12.00 -30.26 15.15
N ASP A 392 12.21 -29.08 14.62
CA ASP A 392 11.59 -27.85 15.09
C ASP A 392 10.72 -27.32 13.95
N ALA A 393 9.64 -26.65 14.33
CA ALA A 393 8.67 -26.12 13.39
C ALA A 393 8.31 -24.69 13.75
N TRP A 394 8.16 -23.90 12.69
CA TRP A 394 7.67 -22.54 12.67
C TRP A 394 6.41 -22.51 11.82
N ALA A 395 5.40 -21.77 12.27
CA ALA A 395 4.19 -21.46 11.54
C ALA A 395 3.67 -20.09 12.01
N PHE A 396 3.31 -19.20 11.09
CA PHE A 396 2.44 -18.08 11.41
C PHE A 396 1.00 -18.60 11.58
N SER A 397 0.11 -17.86 12.27
CA SER A 397 -1.33 -18.15 12.23
C SER A 397 -2.00 -17.66 10.96
N GLU A 398 -1.38 -16.66 10.35
CA GLU A 398 -1.83 -15.98 9.15
C GLU A 398 -1.46 -16.80 7.91
N ALA A 399 -2.28 -16.69 6.86
CA ALA A 399 -1.98 -17.32 5.57
C ALA A 399 -0.77 -16.64 4.90
N GLY A 400 -0.11 -17.35 3.98
CA GLY A 400 1.11 -16.87 3.33
C GLY A 400 2.14 -17.93 2.99
N THR A 401 3.22 -17.50 2.32
CA THR A 401 4.25 -18.33 1.70
C THR A 401 5.62 -18.12 2.35
N TRP A 402 6.29 -19.22 2.74
CA TRP A 402 7.68 -19.18 3.19
C TRP A 402 8.66 -19.38 2.01
N THR A 403 9.50 -18.36 1.77
CA THR A 403 10.56 -18.38 0.76
C THR A 403 11.95 -18.37 1.42
N PRO A 404 12.69 -19.49 1.44
CA PRO A 404 14.06 -19.54 1.98
C PRO A 404 15.03 -18.67 1.17
N GLN A 405 15.66 -17.72 1.83
CA GLN A 405 16.67 -16.84 1.22
C GLN A 405 18.07 -17.45 1.36
N GLY A 406 18.95 -17.15 0.41
CA GLY A 406 20.21 -17.88 0.26
C GLY A 406 21.40 -17.00 -0.11
N THR A 407 22.14 -16.49 0.89
CA THR A 407 23.47 -15.91 0.65
C THR A 407 24.55 -16.47 1.59
N GLY A 408 25.71 -16.84 1.02
CA GLY A 408 26.99 -16.88 1.73
C GLY A 408 27.37 -18.08 2.64
N GLY A 409 26.42 -18.84 3.20
CA GLY A 409 26.66 -19.63 4.42
C GLY A 409 26.47 -21.16 4.42
N ALA A 410 26.71 -21.90 3.33
CA ALA A 410 26.69 -23.39 3.29
C ALA A 410 25.43 -24.16 3.80
N GLY A 411 24.34 -23.47 4.19
CA GLY A 411 23.12 -24.04 4.79
C GLY A 411 21.91 -24.10 3.87
N SER A 412 21.46 -22.95 3.34
CA SER A 412 20.34 -22.87 2.37
C SER A 412 20.86 -22.78 0.93
N PRO A 413 20.54 -23.72 0.03
CA PRO A 413 20.66 -23.49 -1.40
C PRO A 413 19.62 -22.45 -1.83
N ALA A 414 20.05 -21.39 -2.53
CA ALA A 414 19.10 -20.52 -3.23
C ALA A 414 18.28 -21.36 -4.23
N GLY A 415 16.96 -21.15 -4.27
CA GLY A 415 16.04 -21.97 -5.05
C GLY A 415 15.69 -23.34 -4.44
N ALA A 416 15.95 -23.54 -3.14
CA ALA A 416 15.43 -24.69 -2.41
C ALA A 416 13.93 -24.51 -2.11
N VAL A 417 13.08 -24.84 -3.09
CA VAL A 417 11.66 -25.16 -2.84
C VAL A 417 11.60 -26.17 -1.69
N VAL A 418 10.75 -25.92 -0.69
CA VAL A 418 10.49 -26.84 0.44
C VAL A 418 9.79 -28.10 -0.08
N SER A 419 10.58 -28.96 -0.71
CA SER A 419 10.11 -30.13 -1.44
C SER A 419 9.93 -31.29 -0.46
N VAL A 420 8.68 -31.56 -0.09
CA VAL A 420 8.31 -32.68 0.78
C VAL A 420 8.80 -34.00 0.18
N ASN A 421 9.80 -34.63 0.78
CA ASN A 421 10.28 -35.94 0.36
C ASN A 421 9.33 -37.05 0.85
N LEU A 422 8.27 -37.30 0.08
CA LEU A 422 7.21 -38.28 0.33
C LEU A 422 7.68 -39.74 0.49
N ALA A 423 8.96 -40.05 0.24
CA ALA A 423 9.46 -41.42 0.14
C ALA A 423 10.13 -41.99 1.42
N ALA A 424 10.42 -41.17 2.44
CA ALA A 424 11.12 -41.62 3.66
C ALA A 424 10.93 -40.70 4.90
N ALA A 425 9.86 -40.90 5.67
CA ALA A 425 9.59 -40.18 6.92
C ALA A 425 9.19 -41.13 8.08
N ASP A 426 9.48 -40.74 9.33
CA ASP A 426 9.30 -41.49 10.59
C ASP A 426 8.55 -40.64 11.67
N ASP A 427 7.91 -41.29 12.65
CA ASP A 427 6.78 -40.78 13.48
C ASP A 427 7.08 -39.74 14.62
N VAL A 428 6.40 -38.56 14.63
CA VAL A 428 6.19 -37.68 15.84
C VAL A 428 4.90 -36.81 15.71
N GLY A 429 4.35 -36.25 16.81
CA GLY A 429 3.06 -35.50 16.87
C GLY A 429 2.45 -35.45 18.29
N SER A 430 1.14 -35.61 18.55
CA SER A 430 0.03 -34.77 18.09
C SER A 430 -0.27 -33.72 19.18
N PHE A 431 -0.65 -32.51 18.77
CA PHE A 431 -0.92 -31.37 19.64
C PHE A 431 -2.29 -30.76 19.33
N VAL A 432 -2.83 -29.92 20.21
CA VAL A 432 -4.01 -29.10 19.94
C VAL A 432 -3.77 -27.76 20.63
N ILE A 433 -3.79 -26.68 19.85
CA ILE A 433 -3.80 -25.32 20.36
C ILE A 433 -5.28 -24.89 20.31
N ASN A 434 -5.81 -24.38 21.43
CA ASN A 434 -7.15 -23.80 21.42
C ASN A 434 -7.05 -22.40 20.81
N ASP A 435 -7.60 -22.27 19.60
CA ASP A 435 -7.92 -20.98 19.00
C ASP A 435 -9.06 -20.29 19.80
N PRO A 436 -8.86 -19.05 20.30
CA PRO A 436 -9.90 -18.28 20.97
C PRO A 436 -10.89 -17.63 19.98
N ASP A 437 -10.49 -17.45 18.73
CA ASP A 437 -11.07 -16.51 17.78
C ASP A 437 -12.17 -17.20 16.94
N GLY A 438 -12.04 -18.52 16.76
CA GLY A 438 -13.09 -19.43 16.33
C GLY A 438 -13.07 -19.78 14.84
N ASN A 439 -12.26 -19.06 14.06
CA ASN A 439 -12.07 -19.30 12.63
C ASN A 439 -11.01 -20.37 12.35
N ASN A 440 -10.02 -20.52 13.25
CA ASN A 440 -8.83 -21.35 13.05
C ASN A 440 -8.86 -22.59 13.95
N VAL A 441 -9.65 -23.61 13.59
CA VAL A 441 -9.67 -24.85 14.38
C VAL A 441 -8.37 -25.66 14.15
N ILE A 442 -7.32 -25.37 14.93
CA ILE A 442 -6.02 -26.09 15.00
C ILE A 442 -6.22 -27.50 15.60
N SER A 443 -7.03 -28.31 14.91
CA SER A 443 -7.50 -29.65 15.30
C SER A 443 -6.90 -30.77 14.47
N ASN A 444 -5.76 -30.52 13.82
CA ASN A 444 -5.01 -31.54 13.09
C ASN A 444 -3.48 -31.37 13.14
N ILE A 445 -2.91 -30.89 14.27
CA ILE A 445 -1.46 -31.11 14.53
C ILE A 445 -1.26 -32.61 14.76
N GLY A 446 -1.07 -33.33 13.65
CA GLY A 446 -1.07 -34.78 13.58
C GLY A 446 0.34 -35.35 13.49
N GLN A 447 0.73 -36.10 14.52
CA GLN A 447 0.61 -37.56 14.42
C GLN A 447 1.22 -38.26 13.19
N PHE A 448 2.21 -37.72 12.46
CA PHE A 448 2.58 -38.19 11.11
C PHE A 448 3.03 -39.66 11.12
N THR A 449 2.06 -40.55 10.87
CA THR A 449 2.23 -42.01 10.71
C THR A 449 1.32 -42.53 9.59
N GLN A 450 0.17 -41.88 9.33
CA GLN A 450 -0.61 -42.05 8.11
C GLN A 450 -1.56 -40.86 7.90
N MET A 451 -1.36 -40.09 6.82
CA MET A 451 -2.29 -39.03 6.40
C MET A 451 -3.30 -39.64 5.41
N THR A 452 -4.55 -39.84 5.85
CA THR A 452 -5.61 -40.49 5.02
C THR A 452 -6.59 -39.54 4.36
N ALA A 453 -6.50 -38.25 4.64
CA ALA A 453 -7.16 -37.17 3.92
C ALA A 453 -6.27 -35.92 4.01
N VAL A 454 -6.33 -35.08 2.99
CA VAL A 454 -5.75 -33.74 2.94
C VAL A 454 -6.91 -32.78 3.15
N ASP A 455 -6.77 -31.83 4.07
CA ASP A 455 -7.63 -30.65 4.10
C ASP A 455 -7.00 -29.60 3.18
N SER A 456 -7.80 -28.90 2.39
CA SER A 456 -7.35 -27.97 1.35
C SER A 456 -7.69 -26.51 1.69
N SER A 457 -7.97 -26.23 2.97
CA SER A 457 -8.43 -24.93 3.49
C SER A 457 -7.49 -24.38 4.58
N VAL A 458 -6.21 -24.79 4.58
CA VAL A 458 -5.23 -24.41 5.62
C VAL A 458 -3.85 -24.17 5.00
N SER A 459 -3.26 -23.00 5.26
CA SER A 459 -1.87 -22.69 4.89
C SER A 459 -0.87 -23.37 5.85
N ASP A 460 -0.74 -24.70 5.74
CA ASP A 460 0.15 -25.51 6.58
C ASP A 460 1.63 -25.48 6.07
N VAL A 461 2.27 -24.30 6.09
CA VAL A 461 3.67 -24.14 5.65
C VAL A 461 4.65 -24.31 6.82
N LEU A 462 5.31 -25.47 6.86
CA LEU A 462 6.26 -25.85 7.93
C LEU A 462 7.73 -25.71 7.52
N LEU A 463 8.44 -24.70 8.05
CA LEU A 463 9.89 -24.57 7.85
C LEU A 463 10.69 -25.55 8.74
N ASN A 464 11.02 -26.74 8.21
CA ASN A 464 11.84 -27.75 8.90
C ASN A 464 13.35 -27.57 8.60
N MET A 465 14.05 -26.87 9.50
CA MET A 465 15.48 -26.54 9.38
C MET A 465 16.40 -27.70 9.80
N ALA A 466 16.76 -28.58 8.88
CA ALA A 466 17.64 -29.72 9.14
C ALA A 466 19.13 -29.36 8.98
N GLY A 467 19.84 -29.05 10.07
CA GLY A 467 21.27 -28.74 10.00
C GLY A 467 21.99 -28.63 11.34
N VAL A 468 23.30 -28.36 11.26
CA VAL A 468 24.16 -27.82 12.33
C VAL A 468 24.79 -26.50 11.87
N ASN A 469 24.15 -25.87 10.88
CA ASN A 469 24.57 -24.61 10.29
C ASN A 469 23.63 -23.54 10.84
N ASP A 470 24.23 -22.60 11.55
CA ASP A 470 23.59 -21.37 11.99
C ASP A 470 23.45 -20.41 10.78
N ASN A 471 22.73 -19.29 10.90
CA ASN A 471 22.51 -18.30 9.83
C ASN A 471 21.72 -18.81 8.59
N HIS A 472 20.43 -19.09 8.76
CA HIS A 472 19.48 -19.21 7.65
C HIS A 472 18.65 -17.91 7.50
N ASP A 473 18.40 -17.47 6.27
CA ASP A 473 17.51 -16.33 6.01
C ASP A 473 16.19 -16.86 5.43
N ALA A 474 15.06 -16.24 5.80
CA ALA A 474 13.75 -16.60 5.27
C ALA A 474 12.87 -15.35 5.09
N VAL A 475 12.09 -15.35 4.03
CA VAL A 475 10.96 -14.42 3.83
C VAL A 475 9.67 -15.17 4.11
N PHE A 476 8.73 -14.48 4.76
CA PHE A 476 7.32 -14.82 4.73
C PHE A 476 6.57 -13.67 4.04
N GLU A 477 5.82 -14.01 3.01
CA GLU A 477 4.87 -13.15 2.31
C GLU A 477 3.48 -13.57 2.81
N PHE A 478 2.75 -12.67 3.46
CA PHE A 478 1.40 -12.88 4.01
C PHE A 478 0.37 -12.79 2.88
N VAL A 479 -0.81 -13.38 3.11
CA VAL A 479 -2.01 -13.02 2.33
C VAL A 479 -2.64 -11.83 3.04
N GLY A 480 -2.83 -10.72 2.31
CA GLY A 480 -3.33 -9.46 2.86
C GLY A 480 -2.38 -8.74 3.82
N TYR A 481 -2.86 -7.63 4.38
CA TYR A 481 -2.13 -6.71 5.23
C TYR A 481 -2.49 -6.87 6.72
N HIS A 482 -1.47 -6.96 7.60
CA HIS A 482 -1.69 -7.26 9.02
C HIS A 482 -0.95 -6.31 9.97
N GLN A 483 -1.66 -5.57 10.82
CA GLN A 483 -0.99 -4.81 11.91
C GLN A 483 -0.40 -5.72 13.00
N THR A 484 -0.87 -6.95 13.13
CA THR A 484 -0.44 -7.90 14.17
C THR A 484 -0.47 -9.33 13.65
N VAL A 485 0.65 -10.03 13.72
CA VAL A 485 0.81 -11.42 13.23
C VAL A 485 1.45 -12.32 14.28
N SER A 486 1.07 -13.59 14.34
CA SER A 486 1.49 -14.50 15.41
C SER A 486 2.31 -15.70 14.94
N LEU A 487 3.58 -15.73 15.32
CA LEU A 487 4.50 -16.84 15.05
C LEU A 487 4.49 -17.87 16.20
N TYR A 488 4.25 -19.12 15.84
CA TYR A 488 4.29 -20.27 16.74
C TYR A 488 5.58 -21.09 16.53
N GLY A 489 6.40 -21.15 17.57
CA GLY A 489 7.59 -21.99 17.64
C GLY A 489 7.35 -23.26 18.45
N ILE A 490 7.65 -24.44 17.87
CA ILE A 490 7.33 -25.75 18.46
C ILE A 490 8.58 -26.64 18.58
N ASN A 491 8.86 -27.13 19.80
CA ASN A 491 9.89 -28.13 20.06
C ASN A 491 9.33 -29.56 20.01
N SER A 492 9.71 -30.37 19.01
CA SER A 492 9.44 -31.82 19.05
C SER A 492 10.63 -32.65 19.55
N GLY A 493 11.77 -32.01 19.80
CA GLY A 493 13.04 -32.58 20.23
C GLY A 493 13.16 -32.90 21.72
N ALA A 494 14.34 -33.31 22.16
CA ALA A 494 14.66 -33.59 23.57
C ALA A 494 15.82 -32.70 24.07
N SER A 495 15.92 -31.50 23.49
CA SER A 495 16.99 -30.52 23.70
C SER A 495 16.39 -29.12 23.64
N ASN A 496 17.18 -28.09 23.90
CA ASN A 496 16.67 -26.73 24.07
C ASN A 496 16.36 -26.06 22.74
N MET A 497 15.25 -25.33 22.70
CA MET A 497 15.11 -24.27 21.72
C MET A 497 16.00 -23.10 22.14
N SER A 498 17.18 -22.99 21.55
CA SER A 498 17.88 -21.71 21.47
C SER A 498 17.81 -21.27 20.02
N TRP A 499 17.13 -20.15 19.80
CA TRP A 499 17.10 -19.45 18.53
C TRP A 499 17.38 -17.98 18.83
N GLY A 500 17.56 -17.20 17.78
CA GLY A 500 17.75 -15.79 17.91
C GLY A 500 18.23 -15.23 16.60
N PHE A 501 17.33 -14.53 15.91
CA PHE A 501 17.71 -13.62 14.86
C PHE A 501 18.71 -12.60 15.42
N PHE A 502 19.70 -12.25 14.62
CA PHE A 502 20.53 -11.07 14.83
C PHE A 502 19.88 -9.90 14.05
N PRO A 503 19.97 -8.64 14.51
CA PRO A 503 18.86 -7.72 14.40
C PRO A 503 18.79 -7.05 13.03
N GLN A 504 18.13 -7.72 12.10
CA GLN A 504 17.68 -7.10 10.87
C GLN A 504 16.44 -7.86 10.39
N MET A 505 15.29 -7.27 10.69
CA MET A 505 14.02 -7.63 10.07
C MET A 505 13.83 -6.66 8.90
N THR A 506 13.59 -7.16 7.70
CA THR A 506 13.16 -6.30 6.60
C THR A 506 11.64 -6.39 6.52
N VAL A 507 10.98 -5.24 6.57
CA VAL A 507 9.56 -5.13 6.21
C VAL A 507 9.46 -4.50 4.83
N THR A 508 8.44 -4.92 4.08
CA THR A 508 8.02 -4.24 2.86
C THR A 508 6.90 -3.29 3.26
N VAL A 509 6.94 -2.05 2.78
CA VAL A 509 5.91 -1.02 2.98
C VAL A 509 5.69 -0.29 1.65
N PRO A 510 4.51 0.30 1.41
CA PRO A 510 4.30 1.22 0.30
C PRO A 510 5.32 2.37 0.31
N PRO A 511 5.64 2.97 -0.85
CA PRO A 511 6.48 4.15 -0.90
C PRO A 511 5.77 5.35 -0.25
N ALA A 512 6.55 6.25 0.37
CA ALA A 512 6.02 7.48 0.95
C ALA A 512 5.63 8.57 -0.07
N ILE A 513 5.77 8.25 -1.36
CA ILE A 513 5.24 8.97 -2.51
C ILE A 513 4.77 7.86 -3.45
N LYS A 514 3.46 7.75 -3.60
CA LYS A 514 2.82 6.84 -4.55
C LYS A 514 3.06 7.37 -5.99
N PRO A 515 3.07 6.51 -7.02
CA PRO A 515 2.91 6.90 -8.42
C PRO A 515 1.65 7.74 -8.65
N ASP A 516 1.62 8.41 -9.79
CA ASP A 516 0.63 9.40 -10.25
C ASP A 516 1.01 9.60 -11.72
N SER A 517 0.54 8.68 -12.56
CA SER A 517 1.11 8.42 -13.88
C SER A 517 0.68 9.43 -14.95
N ASP A 518 -0.58 9.88 -14.95
CA ASP A 518 -1.06 10.97 -15.81
C ASP A 518 -0.72 12.38 -15.23
N GLY A 519 -0.55 12.51 -13.91
CA GLY A 519 -0.30 13.76 -13.20
C GLY A 519 -1.56 14.51 -12.74
N ASP A 520 -2.72 13.85 -12.71
CA ASP A 520 -3.97 14.25 -12.10
C ASP A 520 -3.81 14.39 -10.58
N GLY A 521 -3.06 13.49 -9.94
CA GLY A 521 -2.83 13.47 -8.49
C GLY A 521 -3.90 12.73 -7.69
N ILE A 522 -4.73 11.92 -8.33
CA ILE A 522 -5.09 10.60 -7.82
C ILE A 522 -3.86 9.68 -8.08
N PRO A 523 -3.34 8.96 -7.07
CA PRO A 523 -2.28 7.98 -7.28
C PRO A 523 -2.80 6.71 -7.97
N ASP A 524 -2.01 6.11 -8.85
CA ASP A 524 -2.38 4.95 -9.72
C ASP A 524 -3.29 3.92 -9.02
N GLN A 525 -2.90 3.40 -7.84
CA GLN A 525 -3.69 2.46 -7.02
C GLN A 525 -5.01 2.98 -6.40
N PHE A 526 -5.54 4.08 -6.90
CA PHE A 526 -6.81 4.68 -6.48
C PHE A 526 -7.56 5.21 -7.72
N ASP A 527 -7.08 4.92 -8.93
CA ASP A 527 -7.44 5.53 -10.22
C ASP A 527 -7.71 4.43 -11.23
N ILE A 528 -8.97 4.24 -11.62
CA ILE A 528 -9.34 3.16 -12.55
C ILE A 528 -8.95 3.43 -14.02
N ASP A 529 -8.27 4.54 -14.34
CA ASP A 529 -7.77 4.97 -15.67
C ASP A 529 -6.42 5.71 -15.49
N SER A 530 -5.38 5.01 -14.98
CA SER A 530 -4.12 5.56 -14.45
C SER A 530 -3.31 6.46 -15.40
N ASP A 531 -3.49 6.35 -16.71
CA ASP A 531 -2.87 7.24 -17.71
C ASP A 531 -3.85 8.18 -18.43
N ASN A 532 -5.12 8.11 -18.02
CA ASN A 532 -6.23 9.01 -18.30
C ASN A 532 -6.58 9.12 -19.81
N ASP A 533 -6.56 7.94 -20.42
CA ASP A 533 -6.79 7.64 -21.83
C ASP A 533 -8.29 7.38 -22.12
N GLY A 534 -9.01 6.89 -21.12
CA GLY A 534 -10.42 6.52 -21.20
C GLY A 534 -10.62 5.07 -21.61
N ILE A 535 -9.70 4.20 -21.18
CA ILE A 535 -9.84 2.74 -21.11
C ILE A 535 -9.49 2.35 -19.68
N THR A 536 -10.32 1.59 -18.97
CA THR A 536 -10.04 1.31 -17.56
C THR A 536 -8.94 0.26 -17.35
N ASP A 537 -8.15 0.42 -16.30
CA ASP A 537 -6.95 -0.37 -15.99
C ASP A 537 -7.26 -1.89 -15.93
N ASN A 538 -8.41 -2.26 -15.35
CA ASN A 538 -8.95 -3.63 -15.31
C ASN A 538 -9.06 -4.27 -16.71
N VAL A 539 -9.35 -3.47 -17.73
CA VAL A 539 -9.48 -3.88 -19.13
C VAL A 539 -8.10 -3.98 -19.79
N GLU A 540 -7.19 -3.06 -19.48
CA GLU A 540 -5.87 -2.93 -20.12
C GLU A 540 -4.82 -3.90 -19.54
N ALA A 541 -4.88 -4.15 -18.23
CA ALA A 541 -4.14 -5.21 -17.56
C ALA A 541 -4.42 -6.63 -18.12
N GLN A 542 -5.36 -6.77 -19.06
CA GLN A 542 -5.81 -8.04 -19.62
C GLN A 542 -5.92 -8.06 -21.15
N SER A 543 -5.34 -9.08 -21.79
CA SER A 543 -5.56 -9.27 -23.22
C SER A 543 -7.04 -9.48 -23.55
N THR A 544 -7.56 -8.83 -24.61
CA THR A 544 -8.98 -8.90 -25.03
C THR A 544 -9.54 -10.32 -25.22
N ALA A 545 -8.67 -11.30 -25.48
CA ALA A 545 -9.04 -12.71 -25.66
C ALA A 545 -9.00 -13.54 -24.36
N GLY A 546 -8.34 -13.03 -23.33
CA GLY A 546 -8.17 -13.63 -22.01
C GLY A 546 -9.00 -12.98 -20.90
N TYR A 547 -9.49 -11.75 -21.14
CA TYR A 547 -10.23 -10.91 -20.20
C TYR A 547 -11.22 -11.66 -19.28
N ILE A 548 -11.11 -11.34 -17.99
CA ILE A 548 -11.86 -11.83 -16.85
C ILE A 548 -12.57 -10.61 -16.25
N ALA A 549 -13.89 -10.70 -16.06
CA ALA A 549 -14.65 -9.65 -15.39
C ALA A 549 -14.72 -9.90 -13.87
N PRO A 550 -14.86 -8.83 -13.05
CA PRO A 550 -15.09 -8.97 -11.61
C PRO A 550 -16.33 -9.82 -11.32
N LEU A 551 -16.33 -10.52 -10.18
CA LEU A 551 -17.49 -11.28 -9.71
C LEU A 551 -18.39 -10.47 -8.76
N GLY A 552 -17.89 -9.37 -8.20
CA GLY A 552 -18.47 -8.67 -7.06
C GLY A 552 -18.46 -9.55 -5.81
N SER A 553 -17.33 -10.23 -5.56
CA SER A 553 -17.19 -11.25 -4.53
C SER A 553 -15.76 -11.34 -4.01
N ASP A 554 -15.52 -10.78 -2.82
CA ASP A 554 -14.43 -11.20 -1.94
C ASP A 554 -15.01 -12.14 -0.85
N VAL A 555 -14.38 -13.31 -0.65
CA VAL A 555 -14.79 -14.32 0.33
C VAL A 555 -13.93 -14.31 1.60
N ASP A 556 -12.68 -13.86 1.55
CA ASP A 556 -11.79 -13.83 2.71
C ASP A 556 -11.60 -12.45 3.34
N GLY A 557 -12.03 -11.37 2.68
CA GLY A 557 -12.01 -10.00 3.21
C GLY A 557 -10.62 -9.40 3.11
N ASN A 558 -10.00 -9.50 1.94
CA ASN A 558 -8.67 -8.98 1.63
C ASN A 558 -8.66 -7.81 0.62
N GLY A 559 -9.78 -7.51 -0.04
CA GLY A 559 -9.93 -6.41 -0.99
C GLY A 559 -10.14 -6.87 -2.44
N LEU A 560 -9.26 -7.76 -2.90
CA LEU A 560 -9.21 -8.26 -4.27
C LEU A 560 -10.36 -9.22 -4.59
N ASP A 561 -11.05 -9.00 -5.72
CA ASP A 561 -12.14 -9.88 -6.17
C ASP A 561 -11.66 -11.33 -6.47
N ASP A 562 -12.46 -12.31 -6.02
CA ASP A 562 -12.28 -13.76 -6.25
C ASP A 562 -11.99 -14.14 -7.73
N ALA A 563 -12.35 -13.28 -8.69
CA ALA A 563 -12.08 -13.43 -10.12
C ALA A 563 -10.59 -13.47 -10.47
N TYR A 564 -9.80 -12.62 -9.80
CA TYR A 564 -8.39 -12.38 -10.08
C TYR A 564 -7.49 -13.33 -9.28
N GLU A 565 -8.06 -14.00 -8.28
CA GLU A 565 -7.36 -14.96 -7.46
C GLU A 565 -7.23 -16.36 -8.07
N SER A 566 -6.02 -16.94 -7.97
CA SER A 566 -5.82 -18.36 -8.34
C SER A 566 -6.54 -19.35 -7.41
N SER A 567 -6.90 -18.89 -6.22
CA SER A 567 -7.82 -19.50 -5.23
C SER A 567 -8.10 -18.48 -4.13
N PRO A 568 -9.32 -18.45 -3.53
CA PRO A 568 -9.67 -17.49 -2.47
C PRO A 568 -8.59 -17.37 -1.38
N GLY A 569 -8.11 -16.16 -1.15
CA GLY A 569 -6.99 -15.84 -0.27
C GLY A 569 -5.63 -16.23 -0.85
N ALA A 570 -5.39 -15.92 -2.12
CA ALA A 570 -4.09 -15.97 -2.77
C ALA A 570 -3.37 -14.61 -2.77
N GLY A 571 -4.10 -13.49 -2.77
CA GLY A 571 -3.60 -12.12 -2.86
C GLY A 571 -2.65 -11.93 -4.05
N GLY A 572 -3.12 -12.31 -5.25
CA GLY A 572 -2.24 -12.55 -6.40
C GLY A 572 -2.40 -11.60 -7.58
N GLY A 573 -3.51 -10.86 -7.65
CA GLY A 573 -3.84 -9.93 -8.72
C GLY A 573 -3.92 -10.53 -10.14
N LEU A 574 -4.24 -9.64 -11.06
CA LEU A 574 -3.88 -9.73 -12.47
C LEU A 574 -2.34 -9.68 -12.62
N ILE A 575 -1.87 -10.07 -13.81
CA ILE A 575 -0.50 -9.78 -14.23
C ILE A 575 -0.68 -8.87 -15.43
N PRO A 576 -0.41 -7.55 -15.29
CA PRO A 576 -0.63 -6.59 -16.37
C PRO A 576 0.03 -7.02 -17.68
N VAL A 577 -0.62 -6.68 -18.79
CA VAL A 577 -0.08 -6.91 -20.13
C VAL A 577 0.96 -5.82 -20.44
N ASP A 578 1.92 -6.20 -21.30
CA ASP A 578 2.92 -5.34 -21.93
C ASP A 578 2.94 -5.78 -23.41
N THR A 579 2.10 -5.13 -24.22
CA THR A 579 1.69 -5.56 -25.55
C THR A 579 2.82 -5.40 -26.58
N ASP A 580 3.57 -4.29 -26.53
CA ASP A 580 4.72 -4.04 -27.42
C ASP A 580 6.05 -4.64 -26.89
N SER A 581 6.13 -4.97 -25.60
CA SER A 581 7.30 -5.49 -24.87
C SER A 581 8.44 -4.47 -24.63
N ASP A 582 8.15 -3.18 -24.44
CA ASP A 582 9.11 -2.15 -24.04
C ASP A 582 9.39 -2.10 -22.52
N GLY A 583 8.44 -2.57 -21.71
CA GLY A 583 8.53 -2.70 -20.26
C GLY A 583 7.70 -1.69 -19.46
N THR A 584 6.87 -0.90 -20.14
CA THR A 584 5.67 -0.25 -19.59
C THR A 584 4.52 -1.26 -19.66
N ALA A 585 3.55 -1.20 -18.74
CA ALA A 585 2.35 -2.03 -18.80
C ALA A 585 1.26 -1.27 -19.57
N ASP A 586 0.33 -1.99 -20.21
CA ASP A 586 -0.67 -1.38 -21.11
C ASP A 586 -1.47 -0.26 -20.41
N TYR A 587 -1.92 -0.49 -19.16
CA TYR A 587 -2.63 0.50 -18.31
C TYR A 587 -1.83 1.76 -17.91
N LEU A 588 -0.56 1.83 -18.30
CA LEU A 588 0.35 2.97 -18.06
C LEU A 588 0.99 3.47 -19.37
N ASP A 589 0.55 2.98 -20.54
CA ASP A 589 1.14 3.27 -21.85
C ASP A 589 0.10 3.66 -22.91
N ALA A 590 -0.15 4.97 -23.00
CA ALA A 590 -0.94 5.66 -24.02
C ALA A 590 -0.50 5.50 -25.51
N ASP A 591 0.27 4.46 -25.88
CA ASP A 591 0.49 3.92 -27.23
C ASP A 591 0.89 2.43 -27.10
N SER A 592 0.04 1.63 -26.43
CA SER A 592 0.29 0.25 -25.96
C SER A 592 0.74 -0.77 -27.02
N ASP A 593 0.45 -0.54 -28.31
CA ASP A 593 0.95 -1.36 -29.43
C ASP A 593 2.06 -0.67 -30.26
N ASN A 594 2.40 0.57 -29.92
CA ASN A 594 3.47 1.42 -30.42
C ASN A 594 3.42 1.64 -31.95
N ASP A 595 2.22 1.63 -32.54
CA ASP A 595 2.01 1.92 -33.97
C ASP A 595 1.95 3.43 -34.31
N SER A 596 1.99 4.29 -33.29
CA SER A 596 1.89 5.76 -33.34
C SER A 596 0.47 6.35 -33.34
N TYR A 597 -0.53 5.62 -32.85
CA TYR A 597 -1.84 6.13 -32.46
C TYR A 597 -2.14 5.67 -31.03
N GLY A 598 -2.13 6.59 -30.06
CA GLY A 598 -2.46 6.28 -28.68
C GLY A 598 -3.88 5.78 -28.48
N ASP A 599 -4.08 4.99 -27.44
CA ASP A 599 -5.23 4.09 -27.25
C ASP A 599 -6.57 4.83 -27.11
N ILE A 600 -6.52 6.08 -26.64
CA ILE A 600 -7.58 7.10 -26.61
C ILE A 600 -8.16 7.39 -27.99
N THR A 601 -7.38 7.09 -29.04
CA THR A 601 -7.79 7.19 -30.45
C THR A 601 -8.28 5.86 -31.02
N GLU A 602 -7.82 4.73 -30.47
CA GLU A 602 -7.96 3.38 -30.99
C GLU A 602 -9.18 2.63 -30.41
N ARG A 603 -9.55 2.84 -29.14
CA ARG A 603 -10.59 2.09 -28.40
C ARG A 603 -11.94 1.90 -29.12
N GLY A 604 -12.33 2.86 -29.95
CA GLY A 604 -13.36 2.68 -30.98
C GLY A 604 -14.82 2.66 -30.52
N ASP A 605 -15.08 2.96 -29.24
CA ASP A 605 -16.38 3.10 -28.58
C ASP A 605 -17.28 4.23 -29.16
N GLY A 606 -16.67 5.31 -29.64
CA GLY A 606 -17.34 6.53 -30.09
C GLY A 606 -17.32 7.71 -29.11
N GLN A 607 -16.62 7.61 -27.98
CA GLN A 607 -16.35 8.68 -27.03
C GLN A 607 -15.28 9.67 -27.58
N PRO A 608 -14.86 10.72 -26.83
CA PRO A 608 -13.90 11.72 -27.30
C PRO A 608 -12.46 11.18 -27.40
N THR A 609 -11.84 11.28 -28.58
CA THR A 609 -10.43 10.87 -28.81
C THR A 609 -9.38 11.88 -28.33
N SER A 610 -9.63 12.48 -27.16
CA SER A 610 -8.75 13.39 -26.43
C SER A 610 -9.45 13.86 -25.15
N VAL A 611 -8.74 14.01 -24.04
CA VAL A 611 -9.26 14.68 -22.84
C VAL A 611 -9.78 16.09 -23.17
N THR A 612 -11.06 16.35 -22.88
CA THR A 612 -11.73 17.64 -23.18
C THR A 612 -12.40 18.32 -21.97
N SER A 613 -12.54 17.60 -20.86
CA SER A 613 -12.90 18.09 -19.53
C SER A 613 -12.01 17.35 -18.53
N LEU A 614 -11.74 17.95 -17.37
CA LEU A 614 -11.21 17.28 -16.19
C LEU A 614 -12.34 17.35 -15.17
N THR A 615 -13.35 16.55 -15.40
CA THR A 615 -14.53 16.45 -14.54
C THR A 615 -14.73 14.97 -14.38
N ASP A 616 -14.82 14.60 -13.13
CA ASP A 616 -15.08 13.30 -12.58
C ASP A 616 -16.01 13.67 -11.39
N THR A 617 -17.14 12.98 -11.29
CA THR A 617 -18.30 13.45 -10.53
C THR A 617 -18.49 12.68 -9.21
N ASP A 618 -18.03 11.45 -9.16
CA ASP A 618 -18.01 10.53 -8.02
C ASP A 618 -16.63 10.32 -7.42
N GLY A 619 -15.55 10.51 -8.18
CA GLY A 619 -14.17 10.51 -7.67
C GLY A 619 -13.39 9.24 -7.94
N ASP A 620 -13.71 8.46 -8.98
CA ASP A 620 -13.15 7.12 -9.20
C ASP A 620 -11.92 7.05 -10.14
N GLY A 621 -11.50 8.19 -10.68
CA GLY A 621 -10.37 8.31 -11.62
C GLY A 621 -10.82 8.48 -13.08
N LEU A 622 -11.91 7.82 -13.47
CA LEU A 622 -12.43 7.91 -14.83
C LEU A 622 -13.21 9.21 -15.07
N LEU A 623 -12.84 9.96 -16.10
CA LEU A 623 -13.48 11.25 -16.38
C LEU A 623 -14.89 11.11 -16.99
N ASP A 624 -15.83 12.00 -16.59
CA ASP A 624 -17.20 12.29 -17.11
C ASP A 624 -17.37 12.20 -18.65
N ILE A 625 -16.25 12.36 -19.39
CA ILE A 625 -16.19 12.41 -20.84
C ILE A 625 -15.97 11.03 -21.50
N PHE A 626 -15.47 10.07 -20.73
CA PHE A 626 -15.23 8.68 -21.11
C PHE A 626 -16.31 7.78 -20.52
N GLU A 627 -16.82 8.14 -19.34
CA GLU A 627 -17.92 7.46 -18.64
C GLU A 627 -19.15 7.14 -19.52
N GLY A 628 -19.82 6.05 -19.16
CA GLY A 628 -20.90 5.43 -19.92
C GLY A 628 -22.24 6.17 -19.92
N SER A 629 -23.22 5.63 -19.17
CA SER A 629 -24.62 6.07 -19.22
C SER A 629 -25.16 6.73 -17.94
N ASN A 630 -24.44 6.53 -16.85
CA ASN A 630 -24.46 7.32 -15.64
C ASN A 630 -23.07 8.00 -15.51
N ALA A 631 -22.90 8.90 -14.56
CA ALA A 631 -21.67 9.67 -14.35
C ALA A 631 -21.49 9.93 -12.85
N ASN A 632 -21.87 8.92 -12.05
CA ASN A 632 -22.08 8.97 -10.61
C ASN A 632 -22.52 7.55 -10.17
N ASP A 633 -21.72 6.55 -10.47
CA ASP A 633 -21.93 5.13 -10.19
C ASP A 633 -21.27 4.74 -8.86
N GLY A 634 -20.20 5.45 -8.49
CA GLY A 634 -19.11 4.94 -7.65
C GLY A 634 -18.24 4.00 -8.47
N PHE A 635 -17.07 3.65 -7.93
CA PHE A 635 -16.10 2.75 -8.54
C PHE A 635 -16.76 1.53 -9.21
N ASP A 636 -16.79 1.54 -10.55
CA ASP A 636 -17.01 0.38 -11.40
C ASP A 636 -15.76 0.25 -12.25
N ALA A 637 -14.83 -0.60 -11.83
CA ALA A 637 -13.55 -0.87 -12.49
C ALA A 637 -13.62 -1.19 -14.00
N ASN A 638 -14.81 -1.35 -14.57
CA ASN A 638 -15.02 -1.58 -15.99
C ASN A 638 -15.81 -0.49 -16.72
N ASP A 639 -16.21 0.60 -16.06
CA ASP A 639 -17.35 1.48 -16.40
C ASP A 639 -17.80 1.43 -17.87
N GLU A 640 -18.63 0.42 -18.16
CA GLU A 640 -19.25 0.14 -19.46
C GLU A 640 -18.27 0.07 -20.70
N ASN A 641 -16.95 0.06 -20.46
CA ASN A 641 -15.84 0.03 -21.43
C ASN A 641 -15.78 -1.27 -22.25
N LEU A 642 -16.38 -2.35 -21.75
CA LEU A 642 -16.49 -3.65 -22.41
C LEU A 642 -17.43 -3.69 -23.66
N SER A 643 -17.67 -2.55 -24.32
CA SER A 643 -18.71 -2.39 -25.36
C SER A 643 -18.21 -2.28 -26.81
N GLY A 644 -17.05 -2.87 -27.13
CA GLY A 644 -16.46 -3.01 -28.49
C GLY A 644 -16.85 -4.26 -29.30
#